data_AF-A0A4V2AYX6-F1
#
_entry.id   AF-A0A4V2AYX6-F1
#
_cell.length_a   1.000
_cell.length_b   1.000
_cell.length_c   1.000
_cell.angle_alpha   90.00
_cell.angle_beta   90.00
_cell.angle_gamma   90.00
#
_symmetry.space_group_name_H-M   'P 1'
#
loop_
_entity.id
_entity.type
_entity.pdbx_description
1 polymer ?
#
loop_
_entity_poly.entity_id
_entity_poly.type
_entity_poly.pdbx_seq_one_letter_code
_entity_poly.pdbx_strand_id
1 'polypeptide(L)'
;MKIFYRTLFVAAISSTAFLVWGKKNVFSSDSPSEETKKEAGREQQATTKRKVVYQKSDTTPKSNLRTAATASVAVTKTVDKATANPGDTLLYSVSVTNNGSETATGLTLTDNVDVNTTAIADSLWYSPIALDDAYTSIGNVGITVAAGDGVLKNDQVGIPQASLKTFTRTTARGGSITLNADGSFDYTPAAGFLGTDTIQYILENSIGSDVGVISITLANAIWFIDRNSGAASEKGTLAAPFKSLASFQAVNNGTGNNPKAGHTIFIYESSTAYSGSLTLLNGQKIIGQDASTSLAGIAGITVPSYSKSLPELAPGNGTSVNLTSSANTITLTSGGANYLIRGLSLGNKTGVGIVGSSFGTLTIAEASITGTGQALSLSNGTIAAPGTLLHHFQTLSSSSGSFGVSLTNVSGSLQVAQAGSAIANSTTTAFYVSGGNISVQYPGTLNGVRPVDIRNTTNSTFAFSGNISSTNSGISLSGNTNGTITFSGSTKTLNTAANHAVDIAANTGSTISFTGGNLVINTTTGDGIRSVGTLSALTVTGTGNTITVAGPAAYTGGMALNISGATIGASGLTFQSITSSNAQKGIYLNQTGSTGGLTVTGTGTPASGGTIQNTALAGIEVNSATSLNLTNVNVLNTNRNKTAQGGLVVTDLVGTSKLENCNVTNAGVRNAYIINGSGTSTLRVLNCDFGFSTATVANDLRQDCFEMRARNTANATVILTNSQFRRAGTKGIQLFAENNANMTAAITNCTVDRVGGQMAGVEVGSSQSAVMKANIDGNPVINATNESAINVYAGGTSASRTEATVRNNASLSGNGNINAFIDPVVQAFSNGNAKAIVLVQNNVITNSDGQAILTRTTEGTGTMDATVGNNNITIPENGFDGIEVRAGADVLSTTNRNCSYVHDNIVANNGTQGGSSFFVQAVTPGTVVQLKQKNGADVDTVANLWAANTNTGTVTGSYTEPGASIQMGTGFACLTPANTTVPTMVAEAPLEISTPVGMDSTAGQEQGKGDGVDSSFATIP
;
A
#
# COMPACT_ATOMS: atom_id res chain seq x y z
N MET A 1 43.31 -12.80 8.73
CA MET A 1 44.11 -13.83 9.43
C MET A 1 43.20 -15.02 9.67
N LYS A 2 43.30 -16.20 9.02
CA LYS A 2 44.19 -16.76 7.95
C LYS A 2 43.32 -17.03 6.68
N ILE A 3 43.74 -17.07 5.41
CA ILE A 3 45.02 -17.17 4.68
C ILE A 3 45.53 -18.63 4.50
N PHE A 4 46.06 -18.94 3.29
CA PHE A 4 46.62 -20.21 2.73
C PHE A 4 45.65 -21.28 2.17
N TYR A 5 45.94 -21.99 1.05
CA TYR A 5 46.59 -21.64 -0.26
C TYR A 5 46.66 -22.85 -1.24
N ARG A 6 46.56 -22.60 -2.58
CA ARG A 6 47.14 -23.39 -3.72
C ARG A 6 46.64 -24.86 -3.88
N THR A 7 46.90 -25.61 -4.98
CA THR A 7 47.88 -25.47 -6.10
C THR A 7 47.31 -25.86 -7.48
N LEU A 8 48.01 -25.46 -8.54
CA LEU A 8 47.83 -25.76 -9.99
C LEU A 8 48.45 -27.12 -10.40
N PHE A 9 48.06 -27.71 -11.55
CA PHE A 9 48.86 -28.44 -12.59
C PHE A 9 47.85 -28.98 -13.65
N VAL A 10 47.80 -28.61 -14.95
CA VAL A 10 48.72 -28.67 -16.13
C VAL A 10 48.45 -29.88 -17.07
N ALA A 11 47.87 -29.57 -18.26
CA ALA A 11 47.97 -30.23 -19.60
C ALA A 11 47.61 -31.75 -19.77
N ALA A 12 47.41 -32.35 -20.97
CA ALA A 12 47.48 -31.91 -22.38
C ALA A 12 46.70 -32.87 -23.34
N ILE A 13 46.48 -32.49 -24.62
CA ILE A 13 46.42 -33.38 -25.84
C ILE A 13 45.23 -34.39 -25.96
N SER A 14 44.58 -34.69 -27.10
CA SER A 14 44.47 -34.11 -28.47
C SER A 14 43.30 -34.77 -29.27
N SER A 15 42.96 -34.25 -30.48
CA SER A 15 42.48 -34.98 -31.70
C SER A 15 41.23 -35.91 -31.66
N THR A 16 40.33 -36.01 -32.65
CA THR A 16 40.29 -35.46 -34.04
C THR A 16 38.86 -35.37 -34.59
N ALA A 17 38.70 -34.59 -35.67
CA ALA A 17 37.48 -34.33 -36.42
C ALA A 17 36.86 -35.51 -37.21
N PHE A 18 35.63 -35.32 -37.69
CA PHE A 18 35.13 -35.92 -38.94
C PHE A 18 34.24 -34.92 -39.71
N LEU A 19 34.10 -35.09 -41.04
CA LEU A 19 33.49 -34.10 -41.95
C LEU A 19 32.77 -34.77 -43.14
N VAL A 20 31.56 -34.30 -43.46
CA VAL A 20 30.81 -34.56 -44.73
C VAL A 20 30.10 -33.26 -45.16
N TRP A 21 29.72 -33.16 -46.45
CA TRP A 21 29.57 -31.88 -47.17
C TRP A 21 28.42 -31.90 -48.19
N GLY A 22 27.94 -30.71 -48.61
CA GLY A 22 26.88 -30.55 -49.63
C GLY A 22 27.07 -29.30 -50.50
N LYS A 23 27.03 -29.48 -51.82
CA LYS A 23 27.07 -28.44 -52.89
C LYS A 23 25.62 -28.11 -53.36
N LYS A 24 25.31 -27.14 -54.24
CA LYS A 24 25.96 -26.77 -55.52
C LYS A 24 25.37 -25.46 -56.13
N ASN A 25 26.26 -24.61 -56.67
CA ASN A 25 26.27 -23.69 -57.85
C ASN A 25 24.94 -23.36 -58.62
N VAL A 26 24.82 -22.25 -59.39
CA VAL A 26 25.48 -21.95 -60.69
C VAL A 26 25.38 -20.46 -61.14
N PHE A 27 26.38 -20.02 -61.91
CA PHE A 27 26.59 -18.89 -62.87
C PHE A 27 25.34 -18.32 -63.62
N SER A 28 25.33 -17.17 -64.33
CA SER A 28 26.31 -16.13 -64.80
C SER A 28 25.50 -14.85 -65.19
N SER A 29 25.99 -13.72 -65.76
CA SER A 29 27.24 -13.25 -66.41
C SER A 29 27.59 -11.79 -65.95
N ASP A 30 28.25 -10.82 -66.64
CA ASP A 30 28.80 -10.63 -68.00
C ASP A 30 29.95 -9.56 -68.08
N SER A 31 30.30 -9.08 -69.28
CA SER A 31 31.49 -8.24 -69.62
C SER A 31 31.13 -6.91 -70.36
N PRO A 32 32.09 -6.07 -70.85
CA PRO A 32 33.17 -5.37 -70.13
C PRO A 32 33.30 -3.86 -70.50
N SER A 33 34.02 -3.05 -69.71
CA SER A 33 34.95 -1.97 -70.17
C SER A 33 35.58 -1.18 -69.01
N GLU A 34 36.91 -1.17 -68.89
CA GLU A 34 37.65 -0.22 -68.04
C GLU A 34 38.22 0.92 -68.90
N GLU A 35 38.00 2.18 -68.50
CA GLU A 35 38.81 3.30 -69.00
C GLU A 35 40.04 3.47 -68.10
N THR A 36 41.23 3.29 -68.67
CA THR A 36 42.48 3.17 -67.90
C THR A 36 42.97 4.51 -67.33
N LYS A 37 43.48 4.52 -66.07
CA LYS A 37 44.43 5.52 -65.51
C LYS A 37 45.20 4.93 -64.31
N LYS A 38 46.53 5.10 -64.27
CA LYS A 38 47.42 4.74 -63.13
C LYS A 38 48.19 5.97 -62.69
N GLU A 39 48.49 6.05 -61.40
CA GLU A 39 49.69 6.68 -60.84
C GLU A 39 50.27 5.66 -59.83
N ALA A 40 51.51 5.19 -59.99
CA ALA A 40 52.80 5.86 -59.75
C ALA A 40 53.19 5.84 -58.27
N GLY A 41 53.85 4.75 -57.84
CA GLY A 41 54.51 4.67 -56.54
C GLY A 41 55.75 5.59 -56.47
N ARG A 42 56.25 5.83 -55.26
CA ARG A 42 57.42 6.67 -55.02
C ARG A 42 58.43 5.96 -54.12
N GLU A 43 59.61 5.71 -54.66
CA GLU A 43 60.85 5.74 -53.89
C GLU A 43 61.38 7.19 -53.87
N GLN A 44 62.20 7.53 -52.87
CA GLN A 44 63.12 8.67 -52.88
C GLN A 44 64.37 8.24 -52.07
N GLN A 45 65.60 8.65 -52.38
CA GLN A 45 66.12 9.74 -53.24
C GLN A 45 67.31 9.20 -54.07
N ALA A 46 67.80 9.77 -55.19
CA ALA A 46 67.32 10.72 -56.21
C ALA A 46 68.26 10.52 -57.44
N THR A 47 67.91 10.74 -58.72
CA THR A 47 67.55 12.04 -59.33
C THR A 47 67.06 11.84 -60.79
N THR A 48 66.32 12.81 -61.35
CA THR A 48 65.94 12.98 -62.79
C THR A 48 64.56 12.38 -63.19
N LYS A 49 63.95 12.91 -64.26
CA LYS A 49 62.48 13.01 -64.44
C LYS A 49 61.95 12.30 -65.71
N ARG A 50 60.85 11.51 -65.59
CA ARG A 50 59.53 11.75 -66.26
C ARG A 50 58.49 10.64 -65.98
N LYS A 51 57.22 10.89 -66.36
CA LYS A 51 55.98 10.16 -65.99
C LYS A 51 55.25 9.60 -67.23
N VAL A 52 54.91 8.30 -67.24
CA VAL A 52 53.79 7.65 -67.98
C VAL A 52 53.35 6.40 -67.21
N VAL A 53 52.06 6.06 -67.18
CA VAL A 53 51.51 5.05 -66.24
C VAL A 53 50.09 4.51 -66.61
N TYR A 54 49.92 3.17 -66.75
CA TYR A 54 48.62 2.43 -66.72
C TYR A 54 48.72 1.07 -65.95
N GLN A 55 47.68 0.62 -65.20
CA GLN A 55 47.73 -0.54 -64.25
C GLN A 55 47.20 -1.85 -64.83
N LYS A 56 47.79 -2.97 -64.34
CA LYS A 56 47.25 -4.33 -64.26
C LYS A 56 46.44 -4.59 -62.97
N SER A 57 45.17 -5.01 -63.02
CA SER A 57 44.51 -5.77 -61.96
C SER A 57 44.60 -7.30 -62.24
N ASP A 58 44.60 -8.15 -61.21
CA ASP A 58 44.84 -9.60 -61.37
C ASP A 58 43.92 -10.45 -60.47
N THR A 59 43.34 -11.51 -61.03
CA THR A 59 42.33 -12.36 -60.36
C THR A 59 42.34 -13.81 -60.85
N THR A 60 43.14 -14.66 -60.21
CA THR A 60 42.85 -16.11 -60.03
C THR A 60 43.72 -16.66 -58.89
N PRO A 61 43.34 -17.79 -58.25
CA PRO A 61 43.75 -18.06 -56.87
C PRO A 61 45.18 -18.58 -56.74
N LYS A 62 46.00 -17.91 -55.93
CA LYS A 62 47.25 -18.49 -55.41
C LYS A 62 46.91 -19.56 -54.35
N SER A 63 47.56 -20.71 -54.46
CA SER A 63 47.43 -21.80 -53.49
C SER A 63 47.88 -21.36 -52.09
N ASN A 64 47.20 -21.85 -51.05
CA ASN A 64 47.47 -21.52 -49.65
C ASN A 64 48.72 -22.23 -49.09
N LEU A 65 49.88 -22.10 -49.74
CA LEU A 65 51.13 -22.19 -49.01
C LEU A 65 51.31 -20.88 -48.24
N ARG A 66 50.81 -20.84 -47.00
CA ARG A 66 51.47 -20.05 -45.97
C ARG A 66 52.87 -20.64 -45.79
N THR A 67 53.88 -20.03 -46.40
CA THR A 67 55.22 -20.08 -45.85
C THR A 67 55.11 -19.69 -44.37
N ALA A 68 55.71 -20.46 -43.47
CA ALA A 68 55.70 -20.11 -42.06
C ALA A 68 56.27 -18.70 -41.91
N ALA A 69 55.59 -17.86 -41.13
CA ALA A 69 56.08 -16.52 -40.87
C ALA A 69 57.30 -16.66 -39.95
N THR A 70 58.47 -16.26 -40.45
CA THR A 70 59.77 -16.51 -39.81
C THR A 70 60.68 -15.31 -40.01
N ALA A 71 61.43 -14.95 -38.97
CA ALA A 71 62.62 -14.12 -39.11
C ALA A 71 63.65 -14.84 -39.99
N SER A 72 64.34 -14.10 -40.86
CA SER A 72 65.30 -14.65 -41.82
C SER A 72 66.51 -13.71 -41.92
N VAL A 73 67.45 -13.86 -40.99
CA VAL A 73 68.61 -12.98 -40.86
C VAL A 73 69.69 -13.39 -41.85
N ALA A 74 70.07 -12.47 -42.73
CA ALA A 74 71.30 -12.53 -43.50
C ALA A 74 72.34 -11.58 -42.89
N VAL A 75 73.61 -11.96 -42.93
CA VAL A 75 74.74 -11.15 -42.47
C VAL A 75 75.80 -11.09 -43.56
N THR A 76 76.24 -9.89 -43.91
CA THR A 76 77.30 -9.64 -44.91
C THR A 76 78.38 -8.77 -44.27
N LYS A 77 79.62 -9.25 -44.21
CA LYS A 77 80.79 -8.47 -43.75
C LYS A 77 81.69 -8.13 -44.93
N THR A 78 82.10 -6.87 -45.03
CA THR A 78 83.10 -6.38 -45.99
C THR A 78 84.22 -5.62 -45.27
N VAL A 79 85.29 -5.30 -45.99
CA VAL A 79 86.42 -4.47 -45.54
C VAL A 79 86.75 -3.46 -46.63
N ASP A 80 87.23 -2.27 -46.25
CA ASP A 80 87.59 -1.19 -47.17
C ASP A 80 88.81 -1.51 -48.07
N LYS A 81 89.77 -2.29 -47.56
CA LYS A 81 90.97 -2.71 -48.29
C LYS A 81 91.07 -4.23 -48.37
N ALA A 82 91.18 -4.77 -49.59
CA ALA A 82 91.38 -6.21 -49.82
C ALA A 82 92.79 -6.71 -49.45
N THR A 83 93.76 -5.80 -49.31
CA THR A 83 95.13 -6.06 -48.83
C THR A 83 95.60 -4.87 -47.99
N ALA A 84 96.43 -5.12 -46.98
CA ALA A 84 96.86 -4.12 -45.99
C ALA A 84 98.32 -4.33 -45.58
N ASN A 85 99.00 -3.25 -45.21
CA ASN A 85 100.35 -3.26 -44.66
C ASN A 85 100.31 -3.11 -43.13
N PRO A 86 101.35 -3.53 -42.39
CA PRO A 86 101.46 -3.23 -40.96
C PRO A 86 101.37 -1.71 -40.71
N GLY A 87 100.33 -1.28 -39.99
CA GLY A 87 100.02 0.14 -39.73
C GLY A 87 98.90 0.74 -40.58
N ASP A 88 98.35 0.01 -41.56
CA ASP A 88 97.10 0.40 -42.23
C ASP A 88 95.90 0.27 -41.27
N THR A 89 95.12 1.34 -41.12
CA THR A 89 93.75 1.24 -40.59
C THR A 89 92.87 0.45 -41.56
N LEU A 90 92.01 -0.41 -41.03
CA LEU A 90 90.97 -1.14 -41.77
C LEU A 90 89.60 -0.79 -41.22
N LEU A 91 88.63 -0.56 -42.11
CA LEU A 91 87.23 -0.36 -41.76
C LEU A 91 86.42 -1.57 -42.20
N TYR A 92 85.90 -2.32 -41.23
CA TYR A 92 84.97 -3.42 -41.46
C TYR A 92 83.53 -2.91 -41.40
N SER A 93 82.74 -3.25 -42.42
CA SER A 93 81.31 -2.95 -42.47
C SER A 93 80.52 -4.25 -42.39
N VAL A 94 79.68 -4.40 -41.37
CA VAL A 94 78.75 -5.53 -41.25
C VAL A 94 77.32 -5.05 -41.47
N SER A 95 76.68 -5.57 -42.50
CA SER A 95 75.25 -5.39 -42.76
C SER A 95 74.50 -6.62 -42.24
N VAL A 96 73.49 -6.39 -41.40
CA VAL A 96 72.58 -7.40 -40.87
C VAL A 96 71.19 -7.08 -41.40
N THR A 97 70.59 -7.99 -42.16
CA THR A 97 69.30 -7.78 -42.82
C THR A 97 68.31 -8.88 -42.42
N ASN A 98 67.19 -8.51 -41.81
CA ASN A 98 66.06 -9.42 -41.65
C ASN A 98 65.24 -9.43 -42.94
N ASN A 99 65.41 -10.46 -43.76
CA ASN A 99 64.62 -10.73 -44.96
C ASN A 99 63.33 -11.52 -44.63
N GLY A 100 63.03 -11.73 -43.35
CA GLY A 100 61.85 -12.42 -42.87
C GLY A 100 60.63 -11.51 -42.77
N SER A 101 59.45 -12.11 -42.58
CA SER A 101 58.18 -11.38 -42.40
C SER A 101 57.84 -11.10 -40.92
N GLU A 102 58.73 -11.47 -40.01
CA GLU A 102 58.57 -11.38 -38.55
C GLU A 102 59.84 -10.77 -37.95
N THR A 103 59.70 -10.01 -36.86
CA THR A 103 60.83 -9.32 -36.21
C THR A 103 61.85 -10.31 -35.65
N ALA A 104 63.11 -10.19 -36.09
CA ALA A 104 64.22 -10.97 -35.56
C ALA A 104 64.60 -10.46 -34.16
N THR A 105 64.23 -11.21 -33.11
CA THR A 105 64.52 -10.85 -31.71
C THR A 105 65.67 -11.68 -31.13
N GLY A 106 66.38 -11.13 -30.12
CA GLY A 106 67.45 -11.82 -29.41
C GLY A 106 68.73 -12.10 -30.23
N LEU A 107 68.89 -11.45 -31.39
CA LEU A 107 70.06 -11.65 -32.26
C LEU A 107 71.34 -11.12 -31.59
N THR A 108 72.34 -11.99 -31.44
CA THR A 108 73.70 -11.60 -31.05
C THR A 108 74.63 -11.75 -32.23
N LEU A 109 75.18 -10.63 -32.73
CA LEU A 109 76.29 -10.65 -33.68
C LEU A 109 77.61 -10.69 -32.88
N THR A 110 78.41 -11.74 -33.09
CA THR A 110 79.80 -11.78 -32.61
C THR A 110 80.72 -11.63 -33.80
N ASP A 111 81.65 -10.68 -33.75
CA ASP A 111 82.70 -10.50 -34.74
C ASP A 111 84.06 -10.54 -34.05
N ASN A 112 84.93 -11.45 -34.49
CA ASN A 112 86.23 -11.66 -33.89
C ASN A 112 87.29 -10.85 -34.63
N VAL A 113 88.10 -10.09 -33.88
CA VAL A 113 89.28 -9.39 -34.40
C VAL A 113 90.25 -10.42 -34.99
N ASP A 114 90.74 -10.18 -36.21
CA ASP A 114 91.72 -11.06 -36.84
C ASP A 114 93.05 -11.00 -36.08
N VAL A 115 93.72 -12.15 -35.91
CA VAL A 115 94.96 -12.31 -35.13
C VAL A 115 96.11 -11.40 -35.58
N ASN A 116 96.07 -10.90 -36.82
CA ASN A 116 97.06 -9.98 -37.40
C ASN A 116 96.66 -8.50 -37.27
N THR A 117 95.53 -8.20 -36.63
CA THR A 117 94.97 -6.86 -36.48
C THR A 117 94.81 -6.47 -35.01
N THR A 118 94.54 -5.20 -34.72
CA THR A 118 94.22 -4.74 -33.37
C THR A 118 93.07 -3.76 -33.46
N ALA A 119 92.03 -3.95 -32.65
CA ALA A 119 90.88 -3.06 -32.63
C ALA A 119 91.29 -1.66 -32.14
N ILE A 120 90.82 -0.63 -32.85
CA ILE A 120 90.97 0.76 -32.42
C ILE A 120 89.89 1.04 -31.37
N ALA A 121 90.24 1.72 -30.29
CA ALA A 121 89.28 2.12 -29.27
C ALA A 121 88.20 3.05 -29.87
N ASP A 122 86.96 2.91 -29.40
CA ASP A 122 85.81 3.75 -29.78
C ASP A 122 85.47 3.77 -31.30
N SER A 123 85.99 2.82 -32.09
CA SER A 123 85.78 2.74 -33.54
C SER A 123 84.56 1.91 -33.97
N LEU A 124 83.65 1.58 -33.04
CA LEU A 124 82.41 0.85 -33.34
C LEU A 124 81.27 1.83 -33.61
N TRP A 125 80.74 1.81 -34.83
CA TRP A 125 79.56 2.57 -35.23
C TRP A 125 78.49 1.65 -35.83
N TYR A 126 77.22 1.93 -35.54
CA TYR A 126 76.06 1.22 -36.10
C TYR A 126 74.84 2.13 -36.18
N SER A 127 73.95 1.87 -37.14
CA SER A 127 72.68 2.57 -37.29
C SER A 127 71.73 2.29 -36.12
N PRO A 128 70.74 3.16 -35.85
CA PRO A 128 69.66 2.82 -34.94
C PRO A 128 68.83 1.64 -35.44
N ILE A 129 68.07 1.04 -34.53
CA ILE A 129 66.96 0.11 -34.80
C ILE A 129 65.74 0.65 -34.05
N ALA A 130 64.65 0.91 -34.78
CA ALA A 130 63.40 1.43 -34.25
C ALA A 130 62.36 0.30 -34.18
N LEU A 131 61.67 0.15 -33.04
CA LEU A 131 60.70 -0.93 -32.80
C LEU A 131 59.29 -0.38 -32.57
N ASP A 132 58.30 -1.07 -33.14
CA ASP A 132 56.89 -0.66 -33.06
C ASP A 132 56.36 -0.59 -31.61
N ASP A 133 55.66 0.50 -31.30
CA ASP A 133 54.96 0.70 -30.04
C ASP A 133 53.48 0.32 -30.11
N ALA A 134 52.91 -0.11 -28.97
CA ALA A 134 51.48 -0.34 -28.82
C ALA A 134 50.90 0.35 -27.57
N TYR A 135 49.96 1.27 -27.78
CA TYR A 135 49.23 1.98 -26.73
C TYR A 135 47.71 1.82 -26.89
N THR A 136 46.97 2.08 -25.80
CA THR A 136 45.50 2.09 -25.80
C THR A 136 44.99 3.40 -25.22
N SER A 137 43.85 3.89 -25.71
CA SER A 137 43.26 5.17 -25.28
C SER A 137 41.75 5.08 -25.19
N ILE A 138 41.16 5.86 -24.28
CA ILE A 138 39.73 6.14 -24.29
C ILE A 138 39.45 7.06 -25.50
N GLY A 139 38.43 6.72 -26.29
CA GLY A 139 37.97 7.56 -27.40
C GLY A 139 37.60 8.95 -26.89
N ASN A 140 37.96 9.99 -27.66
CA ASN A 140 37.84 11.42 -27.30
C ASN A 140 38.72 11.95 -26.15
N VAL A 141 39.53 11.13 -25.48
CA VAL A 141 40.38 11.57 -24.34
C VAL A 141 41.82 11.82 -24.76
N GLY A 142 42.47 10.83 -25.37
CA GLY A 142 43.90 10.89 -25.74
C GLY A 142 44.85 10.46 -24.62
N ILE A 143 46.15 10.47 -24.93
CA ILE A 143 47.23 10.03 -24.04
C ILE A 143 48.40 11.02 -24.02
N THR A 144 49.15 11.03 -22.93
CA THR A 144 50.45 11.73 -22.81
C THR A 144 51.46 10.72 -22.26
N VAL A 145 52.44 10.35 -23.08
CA VAL A 145 53.45 9.34 -22.75
C VAL A 145 54.78 10.03 -22.46
N ALA A 146 55.32 9.83 -21.26
CA ALA A 146 56.59 10.39 -20.83
C ALA A 146 57.79 9.62 -21.42
N ALA A 147 58.96 10.26 -21.52
CA ALA A 147 60.14 9.73 -22.21
C ALA A 147 60.53 8.28 -21.84
N GLY A 148 60.54 7.94 -20.54
CA GLY A 148 60.89 6.59 -20.06
C GLY A 148 59.85 5.49 -20.37
N ASP A 149 58.68 5.88 -20.86
CA ASP A 149 57.61 5.00 -21.33
C ASP A 149 57.27 5.20 -22.82
N GLY A 150 57.99 6.09 -23.51
CA GLY A 150 57.78 6.45 -24.92
C GLY A 150 58.67 5.68 -25.90
N VAL A 151 58.68 6.11 -27.17
CA VAL A 151 59.16 5.31 -28.31
C VAL A 151 60.60 4.82 -28.17
N LEU A 152 61.47 5.59 -27.51
CA LEU A 152 62.89 5.25 -27.34
C LEU A 152 63.15 4.16 -26.28
N LYS A 153 62.13 3.63 -25.63
CA LYS A 153 62.26 2.65 -24.52
C LYS A 153 62.71 1.27 -24.99
N ASN A 154 62.23 0.85 -26.16
CA ASN A 154 62.48 -0.44 -26.80
C ASN A 154 63.53 -0.35 -27.93
N ASP A 155 63.85 0.86 -28.38
CA ASP A 155 64.78 1.12 -29.47
C ASP A 155 66.25 0.85 -29.13
N GLN A 156 67.05 0.58 -30.17
CA GLN A 156 68.50 0.70 -30.09
C GLN A 156 68.93 1.98 -30.78
N VAL A 157 69.44 2.95 -30.01
CA VAL A 157 69.76 4.30 -30.52
C VAL A 157 71.01 4.40 -31.40
N GLY A 158 71.72 3.29 -31.68
CA GLY A 158 72.94 3.30 -32.50
C GLY A 158 74.16 3.98 -31.85
N ILE A 159 75.30 3.91 -32.53
CA ILE A 159 76.50 4.71 -32.21
C ILE A 159 77.03 5.34 -33.51
N PRO A 160 77.27 6.66 -33.58
CA PRO A 160 76.90 7.68 -32.59
C PRO A 160 75.39 7.69 -32.30
N GLN A 161 74.99 8.21 -31.14
CA GLN A 161 73.59 8.20 -30.71
C GLN A 161 72.68 8.90 -31.73
N ALA A 162 71.60 8.22 -32.14
CA ALA A 162 70.61 8.72 -33.07
C ALA A 162 69.74 9.82 -32.47
N SER A 163 69.34 10.73 -33.35
CA SER A 163 68.36 11.78 -33.08
C SER A 163 66.97 11.33 -33.51
N LEU A 164 65.97 11.61 -32.69
CA LEU A 164 64.57 11.36 -33.01
C LEU A 164 63.98 12.57 -33.75
N LYS A 165 63.44 12.34 -34.96
CA LYS A 165 62.84 13.41 -35.77
C LYS A 165 61.50 13.84 -35.19
N THR A 166 61.51 14.94 -34.43
CA THR A 166 60.33 15.55 -33.81
C THR A 166 59.33 16.10 -34.81
N PHE A 167 58.03 16.07 -34.48
CA PHE A 167 56.99 16.71 -35.28
C PHE A 167 55.70 16.94 -34.49
N THR A 168 54.94 17.97 -34.87
CA THR A 168 53.49 18.05 -34.62
C THR A 168 52.75 17.87 -35.93
N ARG A 169 51.83 16.90 -36.02
CA ARG A 169 51.04 16.67 -37.24
C ARG A 169 49.65 16.09 -36.98
N THR A 170 48.78 16.22 -37.97
CA THR A 170 47.53 15.44 -38.06
C THR A 170 47.86 13.98 -38.42
N THR A 171 47.19 13.02 -37.78
CA THR A 171 47.37 11.58 -38.03
C THR A 171 46.51 11.07 -39.19
N ALA A 172 46.75 9.82 -39.63
CA ALA A 172 46.01 9.21 -40.73
C ALA A 172 44.50 9.04 -40.44
N ARG A 173 44.09 9.04 -39.16
CA ARG A 173 42.68 9.03 -38.74
C ARG A 173 42.10 10.41 -38.39
N GLY A 174 42.89 11.48 -38.54
CA GLY A 174 42.45 12.86 -38.28
C GLY A 174 42.60 13.33 -36.83
N GLY A 175 43.30 12.56 -35.98
CA GLY A 175 43.76 13.05 -34.68
C GLY A 175 44.98 13.96 -34.84
N SER A 176 45.59 14.37 -33.73
CA SER A 176 46.84 15.13 -33.73
C SER A 176 47.84 14.54 -32.74
N ILE A 177 49.11 14.50 -33.15
CA ILE A 177 50.23 14.04 -32.33
C ILE A 177 51.35 15.09 -32.31
N THR A 178 52.00 15.25 -31.17
CA THR A 178 53.30 15.91 -31.00
C THR A 178 54.29 14.91 -30.45
N LEU A 179 55.38 14.65 -31.18
CA LEU A 179 56.49 13.79 -30.77
C LEU A 179 57.73 14.66 -30.47
N ASN A 180 58.27 14.51 -29.26
CA ASN A 180 59.39 15.28 -28.73
C ASN A 180 60.72 14.53 -28.91
N ALA A 181 61.85 15.23 -28.75
CA ALA A 181 63.18 14.69 -29.04
C ALA A 181 63.67 13.64 -28.03
N ASP A 182 63.03 13.57 -26.86
CA ASP A 182 63.29 12.63 -25.77
C ASP A 182 62.46 11.33 -25.87
N GLY A 183 61.66 11.17 -26.93
CA GLY A 183 60.74 10.05 -27.11
C GLY A 183 59.38 10.20 -26.45
N SER A 184 59.16 11.27 -25.67
CA SER A 184 57.83 11.58 -25.12
C SER A 184 56.88 12.07 -26.23
N PHE A 185 55.58 11.81 -26.07
CA PHE A 185 54.58 12.29 -27.02
C PHE A 185 53.20 12.56 -26.42
N ASP A 186 52.52 13.51 -27.05
CA ASP A 186 51.13 13.88 -26.77
C ASP A 186 50.25 13.47 -27.94
N TYR A 187 49.23 12.64 -27.69
CA TYR A 187 48.24 12.25 -28.70
C TYR A 187 46.82 12.67 -28.31
N THR A 188 46.09 13.25 -29.27
CA THR A 188 44.68 13.62 -29.13
C THR A 188 43.89 13.05 -30.31
N PRO A 189 42.91 12.15 -30.10
CA PRO A 189 42.23 11.46 -31.20
C PRO A 189 41.27 12.35 -31.99
N ALA A 190 40.93 11.90 -33.19
CA ALA A 190 39.79 12.43 -33.93
C ALA A 190 38.49 12.21 -33.15
N ALA A 191 37.60 13.20 -33.18
CA ALA A 191 36.31 13.13 -32.52
C ALA A 191 35.50 11.90 -32.97
N GLY A 192 35.12 11.06 -32.01
CA GLY A 192 34.34 9.83 -32.15
C GLY A 192 34.97 8.72 -33.00
N PHE A 193 36.25 8.83 -33.35
CA PHE A 193 36.99 7.72 -33.94
C PHE A 193 37.27 6.62 -32.90
N LEU A 194 37.11 5.37 -33.32
CA LEU A 194 37.38 4.15 -32.55
C LEU A 194 38.07 3.13 -33.47
N GLY A 195 38.90 2.26 -32.90
CA GLY A 195 39.85 1.42 -33.64
C GLY A 195 41.27 2.00 -33.62
N THR A 196 42.14 1.52 -34.51
CA THR A 196 43.58 1.84 -34.48
C THR A 196 43.95 3.01 -35.39
N ASP A 197 44.72 3.95 -34.82
CA ASP A 197 45.45 5.03 -35.51
C ASP A 197 46.94 4.71 -35.47
N THR A 198 47.68 5.02 -36.54
CA THR A 198 49.09 4.63 -36.70
C THR A 198 49.95 5.81 -37.14
N ILE A 199 51.12 5.96 -36.52
CA ILE A 199 52.05 7.07 -36.74
C ILE A 199 53.48 6.55 -36.86
N GLN A 200 54.16 6.86 -37.97
CA GLN A 200 55.58 6.56 -38.14
C GLN A 200 56.47 7.66 -37.55
N TYR A 201 57.47 7.25 -36.77
CA TYR A 201 58.61 8.06 -36.35
C TYR A 201 59.89 7.61 -37.05
N ILE A 202 60.98 8.38 -36.93
CA ILE A 202 62.27 8.07 -37.56
C ILE A 202 63.40 8.38 -36.57
N LEU A 203 64.23 7.38 -36.30
CA LEU A 203 65.55 7.56 -35.68
C LEU A 203 66.61 7.70 -36.76
N GLU A 204 67.56 8.63 -36.60
CA GLU A 204 68.65 8.85 -37.56
C GLU A 204 69.96 9.24 -36.87
N ASN A 205 71.07 8.57 -37.25
CA ASN A 205 72.44 8.97 -36.94
C ASN A 205 73.28 9.09 -38.22
N SER A 206 74.60 9.31 -38.08
CA SER A 206 75.53 9.43 -39.21
C SER A 206 75.80 8.12 -39.97
N ILE A 207 75.25 7.00 -39.53
CA ILE A 207 75.41 5.66 -40.13
C ILE A 207 74.16 5.23 -40.89
N GLY A 208 72.96 5.60 -40.40
CA GLY A 208 71.70 5.28 -41.06
C GLY A 208 70.47 5.81 -40.32
N SER A 209 69.29 5.40 -40.81
CA SER A 209 68.01 5.68 -40.17
C SER A 209 67.08 4.46 -40.23
N ASP A 210 66.13 4.39 -39.30
CA ASP A 210 65.11 3.35 -39.21
C ASP A 210 63.75 3.93 -38.79
N VAL A 211 62.66 3.18 -39.01
CA VAL A 211 61.26 3.66 -38.97
C VAL A 211 60.36 2.76 -38.13
N GLY A 212 60.10 3.14 -36.89
CA GLY A 212 59.11 2.49 -36.02
C GLY A 212 57.69 3.07 -36.15
N VAL A 213 56.69 2.27 -35.77
CA VAL A 213 55.27 2.63 -35.82
C VAL A 213 54.64 2.69 -34.42
N ILE A 214 54.16 3.87 -34.05
CA ILE A 214 53.25 4.05 -32.90
C ILE A 214 51.85 3.57 -33.30
N SER A 215 51.35 2.52 -32.66
CA SER A 215 49.98 2.01 -32.84
C SER A 215 49.10 2.34 -31.63
N ILE A 216 48.08 3.19 -31.81
CA ILE A 216 47.18 3.61 -30.74
C ILE A 216 45.77 3.07 -31.00
N THR A 217 45.29 2.15 -30.15
CA THR A 217 43.94 1.56 -30.29
C THR A 217 42.94 2.23 -29.36
N LEU A 218 41.85 2.74 -29.94
CA LEU A 218 40.83 3.53 -29.24
C LEU A 218 39.52 2.76 -29.03
N ALA A 219 39.05 2.76 -27.78
CA ALA A 219 37.80 2.12 -27.35
C ALA A 219 36.95 3.09 -26.48
N ASN A 220 35.66 2.77 -26.29
CA ASN A 220 34.77 3.40 -25.29
C ASN A 220 34.76 4.95 -25.31
N ALA A 221 34.22 5.57 -26.36
CA ALA A 221 34.21 7.04 -26.46
C ALA A 221 33.31 7.73 -25.42
N ILE A 222 33.84 8.78 -24.80
CA ILE A 222 33.14 9.72 -23.92
C ILE A 222 32.96 11.05 -24.66
N TRP A 223 31.76 11.62 -24.69
CA TRP A 223 31.50 12.92 -25.30
C TRP A 223 31.41 14.00 -24.23
N PHE A 224 32.19 15.06 -24.36
CA PHE A 224 32.31 16.10 -23.34
C PHE A 224 31.49 17.35 -23.71
N ILE A 225 30.68 17.83 -22.76
CA ILE A 225 29.92 19.08 -22.87
C ILE A 225 30.31 20.01 -21.71
N ASP A 226 30.99 21.11 -22.01
CA ASP A 226 31.42 22.14 -21.07
C ASP A 226 31.04 23.53 -21.61
N ARG A 227 30.05 24.16 -20.99
CA ARG A 227 29.62 25.52 -21.32
C ARG A 227 30.71 26.57 -21.11
N ASN A 228 31.63 26.33 -20.18
CA ASN A 228 32.62 27.30 -19.73
C ASN A 228 33.92 27.22 -20.56
N SER A 229 34.00 26.27 -21.51
CA SER A 229 35.24 25.95 -22.22
C SER A 229 35.77 27.10 -23.08
N GLY A 230 37.03 27.47 -22.84
CA GLY A 230 37.79 28.38 -23.69
C GLY A 230 38.20 27.80 -25.06
N ALA A 231 37.93 26.51 -25.33
CA ALA A 231 38.37 25.84 -26.56
C ALA A 231 37.86 26.53 -27.84
N ALA A 232 38.72 26.66 -28.86
CA ALA A 232 38.40 27.35 -30.11
C ALA A 232 37.49 26.57 -31.07
N SER A 233 37.25 25.28 -30.82
CA SER A 233 36.36 24.44 -31.64
C SER A 233 35.53 23.51 -30.77
N GLU A 234 34.26 23.30 -31.12
CA GLU A 234 33.36 22.37 -30.44
C GLU A 234 33.33 21.03 -31.17
N LYS A 235 34.10 20.05 -30.70
CA LYS A 235 34.22 18.70 -31.28
C LYS A 235 33.74 17.59 -30.36
N GLY A 236 33.41 17.90 -29.11
CA GLY A 236 33.00 16.94 -28.07
C GLY A 236 34.13 16.08 -27.50
N THR A 237 35.40 16.42 -27.74
CA THR A 237 36.56 15.75 -27.13
C THR A 237 36.97 16.44 -25.82
N LEU A 238 37.78 15.78 -24.98
CA LEU A 238 38.23 16.36 -23.71
C LEU A 238 38.96 17.71 -23.90
N ALA A 239 39.74 17.84 -24.97
CA ALA A 239 40.45 19.07 -25.34
C ALA A 239 39.63 20.08 -26.16
N ALA A 240 38.43 19.70 -26.61
CA ALA A 240 37.57 20.49 -27.49
C ALA A 240 36.08 20.14 -27.29
N PRO A 241 35.51 20.34 -26.09
CA PRO A 241 34.15 19.92 -25.76
C PRO A 241 33.08 20.74 -26.49
N PHE A 242 31.84 20.25 -26.50
CA PHE A 242 30.67 21.03 -26.92
C PHE A 242 30.29 22.06 -25.84
N LYS A 243 29.86 23.27 -26.21
CA LYS A 243 29.48 24.33 -25.24
C LYS A 243 27.96 24.42 -25.01
N SER A 244 27.18 23.61 -25.71
CA SER A 244 25.73 23.53 -25.55
C SER A 244 25.18 22.13 -25.83
N LEU A 245 23.99 21.84 -25.29
CA LEU A 245 23.22 20.64 -25.62
C LEU A 245 22.85 20.62 -27.12
N ALA A 246 22.57 21.78 -27.70
CA ALA A 246 22.24 21.91 -29.13
C ALA A 246 23.42 21.50 -30.04
N SER A 247 24.66 21.90 -29.69
CA SER A 247 25.88 21.51 -30.41
C SER A 247 26.04 19.98 -30.45
N PHE A 248 25.83 19.31 -29.30
CA PHE A 248 25.88 17.85 -29.21
C PHE A 248 24.68 17.19 -29.93
N GLN A 249 23.47 17.69 -29.72
CA GLN A 249 22.25 17.08 -30.24
C GLN A 249 22.13 17.18 -31.76
N ALA A 250 22.73 18.20 -32.39
CA ALA A 250 22.84 18.30 -33.85
C ALA A 250 23.63 17.14 -34.47
N VAL A 251 24.56 16.53 -33.72
CA VAL A 251 25.34 15.37 -34.17
C VAL A 251 24.93 14.03 -33.56
N ASN A 252 24.14 13.98 -32.46
CA ASN A 252 23.76 12.71 -31.81
C ASN A 252 22.79 11.86 -32.64
N ASN A 253 23.31 11.20 -33.68
CA ASN A 253 22.55 10.52 -34.73
C ASN A 253 23.14 9.15 -35.16
N GLY A 254 24.23 8.69 -34.53
CA GLY A 254 24.85 7.38 -34.78
C GLY A 254 25.67 7.24 -36.07
N THR A 255 25.67 8.24 -36.95
CA THR A 255 26.32 8.15 -38.29
C THR A 255 27.82 8.45 -38.25
N GLY A 256 28.61 7.82 -39.13
CA GLY A 256 30.04 8.13 -39.29
C GLY A 256 30.85 8.02 -37.99
N ASN A 257 31.47 9.13 -37.56
CA ASN A 257 32.15 9.28 -36.28
C ASN A 257 31.35 10.09 -35.25
N ASN A 258 30.06 10.33 -35.48
CA ASN A 258 29.22 11.05 -34.53
C ASN A 258 28.91 10.21 -33.27
N PRO A 259 28.30 10.78 -32.21
CA PRO A 259 27.84 10.00 -31.05
C PRO A 259 26.87 8.88 -31.44
N LYS A 260 27.06 7.69 -30.84
CA LYS A 260 26.34 6.45 -31.20
C LYS A 260 25.69 5.79 -29.99
N ALA A 261 24.92 4.74 -30.27
CA ALA A 261 24.40 3.80 -29.29
C ALA A 261 25.49 3.34 -28.31
N GLY A 262 25.19 3.24 -27.01
CA GLY A 262 26.15 2.80 -25.98
C GLY A 262 27.23 3.81 -25.56
N HIS A 263 27.41 4.94 -26.25
CA HIS A 263 28.43 5.94 -25.88
C HIS A 263 28.07 6.66 -24.56
N THR A 264 29.09 7.16 -23.87
CA THR A 264 28.92 7.98 -22.66
C THR A 264 28.94 9.47 -23.02
N ILE A 265 28.11 10.27 -22.35
CA ILE A 265 28.08 11.72 -22.41
C ILE A 265 28.41 12.23 -21.00
N PHE A 266 29.44 13.07 -20.90
CA PHE A 266 29.81 13.77 -19.69
C PHE A 266 29.48 15.26 -19.81
N ILE A 267 28.87 15.83 -18.78
CA ILE A 267 28.52 17.26 -18.71
C ILE A 267 29.16 17.89 -17.47
N TYR A 268 29.93 18.95 -17.69
CA TYR A 268 30.54 19.74 -16.62
C TYR A 268 29.53 20.69 -15.98
N GLU A 269 29.75 21.04 -14.72
CA GLU A 269 28.96 22.04 -14.02
C GLU A 269 29.03 23.43 -14.65
N SER A 270 28.03 24.27 -14.39
CA SER A 270 28.07 25.69 -14.74
C SER A 270 27.15 26.51 -13.83
N SER A 271 27.51 27.77 -13.59
CA SER A 271 26.63 28.74 -12.95
C SER A 271 25.42 29.13 -13.82
N THR A 272 25.46 28.80 -15.12
CA THR A 272 24.36 28.99 -16.07
C THR A 272 23.82 27.64 -16.53
N ALA A 273 22.53 27.38 -16.31
CA ALA A 273 21.88 26.16 -16.76
C ALA A 273 22.04 25.93 -18.27
N TYR A 274 22.24 24.68 -18.67
CA TYR A 274 22.25 24.25 -20.06
C TYR A 274 20.81 24.30 -20.61
N SER A 275 20.59 25.04 -21.68
CA SER A 275 19.28 25.11 -22.36
C SER A 275 19.22 24.16 -23.56
N GLY A 276 18.14 23.40 -23.66
CA GLY A 276 17.86 22.51 -24.80
C GLY A 276 17.33 21.14 -24.38
N SER A 277 16.90 20.38 -25.39
CA SER A 277 16.44 19.00 -25.24
C SER A 277 17.53 18.01 -25.66
N LEU A 278 17.59 16.88 -24.97
CA LEU A 278 18.52 15.79 -25.25
C LEU A 278 17.76 14.49 -25.54
N THR A 279 17.98 13.91 -26.70
CA THR A 279 17.49 12.58 -27.09
C THR A 279 18.65 11.60 -26.99
N LEU A 280 18.54 10.63 -26.08
CA LEU A 280 19.52 9.57 -25.87
C LEU A 280 19.26 8.41 -26.82
N LEU A 281 20.26 8.07 -27.64
CA LEU A 281 20.25 6.87 -28.48
C LEU A 281 20.41 5.61 -27.62
N ASN A 282 19.86 4.50 -28.08
CA ASN A 282 19.90 3.18 -27.43
C ASN A 282 21.22 2.89 -26.69
N GLY A 283 21.18 2.71 -25.38
CA GLY A 283 22.37 2.36 -24.58
C GLY A 283 23.17 3.53 -24.03
N GLN A 284 22.87 4.79 -24.41
CA GLN A 284 23.65 5.94 -23.99
C GLN A 284 23.54 6.23 -22.48
N LYS A 285 24.66 6.71 -21.93
CA LYS A 285 24.80 7.13 -20.53
C LYS A 285 25.01 8.64 -20.46
N ILE A 286 24.23 9.36 -19.66
CA ILE A 286 24.50 10.76 -19.31
C ILE A 286 24.97 10.83 -17.85
N ILE A 287 26.12 11.47 -17.66
CA ILE A 287 26.80 11.62 -16.37
C ILE A 287 27.13 13.11 -16.22
N GLY A 288 26.55 13.76 -15.22
CA GLY A 288 26.99 15.09 -14.80
C GLY A 288 28.09 15.00 -13.73
N GLN A 289 28.80 16.12 -13.56
CA GLN A 289 29.91 16.26 -12.62
C GLN A 289 29.51 16.20 -11.13
N ASP A 290 28.21 16.34 -10.80
CA ASP A 290 27.68 16.18 -9.44
C ASP A 290 27.64 14.71 -8.93
N ALA A 291 28.13 13.72 -9.70
CA ALA A 291 28.03 12.31 -9.31
C ALA A 291 29.12 11.87 -8.30
N SER A 292 28.77 11.06 -7.30
CA SER A 292 29.72 10.66 -6.23
C SER A 292 30.69 9.51 -6.55
N THR A 293 30.63 8.92 -7.75
CA THR A 293 31.49 7.78 -8.14
C THR A 293 32.22 8.13 -9.42
N SER A 294 33.54 7.93 -9.50
CA SER A 294 34.38 8.39 -10.62
C SER A 294 33.81 8.09 -12.00
N LEU A 295 34.05 9.00 -12.96
CA LEU A 295 33.51 8.93 -14.33
C LEU A 295 33.78 7.58 -14.98
N ALA A 296 34.99 7.05 -14.81
CA ALA A 296 35.40 5.71 -15.25
C ALA A 296 34.51 4.60 -14.67
N GLY A 297 34.21 4.65 -13.36
CA GLY A 297 33.36 3.67 -12.67
C GLY A 297 31.91 3.68 -13.17
N ILE A 298 31.30 4.86 -13.35
CA ILE A 298 29.93 4.98 -13.88
C ILE A 298 29.87 4.59 -15.37
N ALA A 299 30.87 5.02 -16.15
CA ALA A 299 30.99 4.65 -17.56
C ALA A 299 31.25 3.14 -17.74
N GLY A 300 31.81 2.44 -16.73
CA GLY A 300 32.20 1.04 -16.81
C GLY A 300 33.47 0.82 -17.62
N ILE A 301 34.41 1.77 -17.54
CA ILE A 301 35.65 1.81 -18.32
C ILE A 301 36.85 1.65 -17.39
N THR A 302 37.66 0.60 -17.61
CA THR A 302 39.03 0.56 -17.08
C THR A 302 39.86 1.62 -17.80
N VAL A 303 40.42 2.59 -17.07
CA VAL A 303 41.24 3.65 -17.66
C VAL A 303 42.57 3.07 -18.15
N PRO A 304 42.92 3.17 -19.45
CA PRO A 304 44.23 2.76 -19.96
C PRO A 304 45.38 3.58 -19.39
N SER A 305 46.56 2.98 -19.27
CA SER A 305 47.82 3.69 -18.97
C SER A 305 48.01 4.90 -19.87
N TYR A 306 48.63 5.96 -19.33
CA TYR A 306 48.93 7.22 -20.02
C TYR A 306 47.71 8.03 -20.51
N SER A 307 46.47 7.59 -20.25
CA SER A 307 45.26 8.37 -20.53
C SER A 307 45.31 9.74 -19.86
N LYS A 308 44.94 10.78 -20.60
CA LYS A 308 44.76 12.12 -20.03
C LYS A 308 43.69 12.07 -18.93
N SER A 309 43.94 12.77 -17.82
CA SER A 309 43.08 12.74 -16.64
C SER A 309 41.63 13.00 -17.00
N LEU A 310 40.75 12.04 -16.66
CA LEU A 310 39.31 12.25 -16.74
C LEU A 310 38.89 13.33 -15.73
N PRO A 311 37.81 14.09 -16.01
CA PRO A 311 37.31 15.09 -15.08
C PRO A 311 37.02 14.50 -13.70
N GLU A 312 37.49 15.19 -12.66
CA GLU A 312 37.07 14.94 -11.29
C GLU A 312 35.60 15.35 -11.10
N LEU A 313 34.91 14.62 -10.23
CA LEU A 313 33.51 14.84 -9.90
C LEU A 313 33.43 15.53 -8.55
N ALA A 314 32.58 16.54 -8.42
CA ALA A 314 32.64 17.51 -7.34
C ALA A 314 31.28 17.71 -6.63
N PRO A 315 30.61 16.62 -6.18
CA PRO A 315 29.26 16.65 -5.60
C PRO A 315 29.14 17.68 -4.47
N GLY A 316 28.25 18.65 -4.65
CA GLY A 316 27.86 19.61 -3.60
C GLY A 316 28.79 20.83 -3.43
N ASN A 317 29.62 21.16 -4.42
CA ASN A 317 30.53 22.31 -4.34
C ASN A 317 29.83 23.70 -4.41
N GLY A 318 28.56 23.76 -4.82
CA GLY A 318 27.75 24.99 -4.94
C GLY A 318 27.32 25.34 -6.37
N THR A 319 28.00 24.85 -7.40
CA THR A 319 27.46 24.72 -8.76
C THR A 319 26.74 23.37 -8.92
N SER A 320 26.08 23.17 -10.07
CA SER A 320 25.46 21.89 -10.44
C SER A 320 25.26 21.78 -11.96
N VAL A 321 25.10 20.55 -12.45
CA VAL A 321 24.75 20.23 -13.84
C VAL A 321 23.24 20.37 -14.02
N ASN A 322 22.79 21.58 -14.33
CA ASN A 322 21.36 21.89 -14.50
C ASN A 322 20.98 21.96 -15.99
N LEU A 323 20.05 21.11 -16.44
CA LEU A 323 19.52 21.06 -17.81
C LEU A 323 18.08 21.59 -17.83
N THR A 324 17.74 22.49 -18.75
CA THR A 324 16.43 23.13 -18.84
C THR A 324 15.85 23.09 -20.25
N SER A 325 14.55 22.78 -20.37
CA SER A 325 13.85 22.80 -21.68
C SER A 325 12.37 23.20 -21.57
N SER A 326 11.87 23.83 -22.63
CA SER A 326 10.44 24.01 -22.90
C SER A 326 9.84 22.78 -23.60
N ALA A 327 10.63 21.99 -24.32
CA ALA A 327 10.26 20.67 -24.79
C ALA A 327 10.65 19.61 -23.74
N ASN A 328 10.69 18.33 -24.12
CA ASN A 328 11.12 17.25 -23.22
C ASN A 328 12.61 17.40 -22.90
N THR A 329 13.03 17.34 -21.64
CA THR A 329 14.43 17.64 -21.27
C THR A 329 15.34 16.46 -21.62
N ILE A 330 14.96 15.24 -21.21
CA ILE A 330 15.58 13.98 -21.66
C ILE A 330 14.52 13.10 -22.33
N THR A 331 14.81 12.62 -23.54
CA THR A 331 14.02 11.64 -24.30
C THR A 331 14.82 10.37 -24.52
N LEU A 332 14.30 9.22 -24.11
CA LEU A 332 14.92 7.91 -24.36
C LEU A 332 14.38 7.33 -25.68
N THR A 333 15.24 6.89 -26.61
CA THR A 333 14.75 6.21 -27.81
C THR A 333 14.16 4.83 -27.50
N SER A 334 13.12 4.43 -28.23
CA SER A 334 12.53 3.11 -28.12
C SER A 334 13.45 2.04 -28.72
N GLY A 335 13.47 0.85 -28.10
CA GLY A 335 14.29 -0.27 -28.58
C GLY A 335 14.82 -1.23 -27.51
N GLY A 336 14.25 -1.25 -26.30
CA GLY A 336 14.62 -2.19 -25.24
C GLY A 336 16.02 -2.00 -24.65
N ALA A 337 16.70 -0.90 -24.96
CA ALA A 337 18.06 -0.63 -24.50
C ALA A 337 18.12 -0.09 -23.06
N ASN A 338 19.27 -0.29 -22.40
CA ASN A 338 19.51 0.18 -21.03
C ASN A 338 20.11 1.58 -21.02
N TYR A 339 19.59 2.48 -20.19
CA TYR A 339 20.02 3.88 -20.09
C TYR A 339 20.54 4.18 -18.68
N LEU A 340 21.44 5.16 -18.59
CA LEU A 340 21.93 5.68 -17.30
C LEU A 340 21.83 7.21 -17.29
N ILE A 341 21.26 7.75 -16.20
CA ILE A 341 21.19 9.19 -15.91
C ILE A 341 21.73 9.39 -14.50
N ARG A 342 22.85 10.10 -14.34
CA ARG A 342 23.48 10.28 -13.01
C ARG A 342 24.08 11.67 -12.77
N GLY A 343 23.90 12.20 -11.56
CA GLY A 343 24.58 13.40 -11.06
C GLY A 343 24.21 14.68 -11.81
N LEU A 344 22.91 14.98 -11.93
CA LEU A 344 22.42 16.16 -12.64
C LEU A 344 20.98 16.55 -12.25
N SER A 345 20.66 17.84 -12.41
CA SER A 345 19.33 18.41 -12.18
C SER A 345 18.62 18.74 -13.48
N LEU A 346 17.31 18.50 -13.54
CA LEU A 346 16.43 18.86 -14.67
C LEU A 346 15.45 19.95 -14.22
N GLY A 347 15.51 21.12 -14.85
CA GLY A 347 14.57 22.24 -14.69
C GLY A 347 13.62 22.35 -15.88
N ASN A 348 12.57 21.52 -15.93
CA ASN A 348 11.61 21.55 -17.04
C ASN A 348 10.70 22.79 -16.96
N LYS A 349 10.08 23.17 -18.08
CA LYS A 349 9.10 24.28 -18.11
C LYS A 349 7.73 23.89 -18.66
N THR A 350 7.67 23.09 -19.71
CA THR A 350 6.39 22.74 -20.36
C THR A 350 6.33 21.31 -20.89
N GLY A 351 7.43 20.77 -21.41
CA GLY A 351 7.56 19.35 -21.75
C GLY A 351 7.89 18.47 -20.54
N VAL A 352 8.15 17.18 -20.81
CA VAL A 352 8.47 16.17 -19.78
C VAL A 352 9.92 16.32 -19.29
N GLY A 353 10.20 16.07 -18.01
CA GLY A 353 11.56 15.96 -17.48
C GLY A 353 12.32 14.79 -18.11
N ILE A 354 11.84 13.55 -17.87
CA ILE A 354 12.32 12.34 -18.55
C ILE A 354 11.13 11.62 -19.20
N VAL A 355 11.20 11.40 -20.52
CA VAL A 355 10.21 10.61 -21.29
C VAL A 355 10.86 9.40 -21.94
N GLY A 356 10.14 8.26 -21.97
CA GLY A 356 10.61 7.04 -22.64
C GLY A 356 9.49 6.02 -22.87
N SER A 357 9.55 5.32 -23.99
CA SER A 357 8.62 4.23 -24.34
C SER A 357 9.38 3.02 -24.88
N SER A 358 9.02 1.82 -24.41
CA SER A 358 9.67 0.56 -24.82
C SER A 358 11.20 0.62 -24.61
N PHE A 359 11.60 1.01 -23.39
CA PHE A 359 12.98 1.04 -22.92
C PHE A 359 13.31 -0.24 -22.15
N GLY A 360 14.59 -0.57 -22.02
CA GLY A 360 15.04 -1.72 -21.24
C GLY A 360 15.06 -1.39 -19.75
N THR A 361 16.26 -1.19 -19.22
CA THR A 361 16.50 -0.76 -17.83
C THR A 361 16.95 0.70 -17.80
N LEU A 362 16.22 1.56 -17.10
CA LEU A 362 16.60 2.93 -16.80
C LEU A 362 17.23 3.00 -15.40
N THR A 363 18.54 3.28 -15.35
CA THR A 363 19.27 3.52 -14.10
C THR A 363 19.30 5.03 -13.83
N ILE A 364 18.73 5.45 -12.71
CA ILE A 364 18.74 6.85 -12.25
C ILE A 364 19.40 6.90 -10.88
N ALA A 365 20.33 7.83 -10.70
CA ALA A 365 21.06 8.04 -9.45
C ALA A 365 21.41 9.52 -9.27
N GLU A 366 21.32 10.06 -8.06
CA GLU A 366 21.80 11.42 -7.75
C GLU A 366 21.20 12.50 -8.67
N ALA A 367 19.96 12.29 -9.10
CA ALA A 367 19.25 13.19 -9.99
C ALA A 367 18.30 14.11 -9.21
N SER A 368 17.91 15.21 -9.83
CA SER A 368 16.77 16.02 -9.37
C SER A 368 15.90 16.43 -10.55
N ILE A 369 14.59 16.53 -10.34
CA ILE A 369 13.66 17.13 -11.30
C ILE A 369 12.82 18.19 -10.57
N THR A 370 12.85 19.41 -11.10
CA THR A 370 11.96 20.49 -10.71
C THR A 370 11.38 21.14 -11.97
N GLY A 371 10.24 21.82 -11.86
CA GLY A 371 9.68 22.55 -13.00
C GLY A 371 8.15 22.58 -13.07
N THR A 372 7.66 23.15 -14.16
CA THR A 372 6.24 23.46 -14.40
C THR A 372 5.58 22.56 -15.46
N GLY A 373 6.32 21.60 -16.01
CA GLY A 373 5.84 20.50 -16.86
C GLY A 373 5.95 19.13 -16.16
N GLN A 374 5.50 18.06 -16.82
CA GLN A 374 5.47 16.70 -16.26
C GLN A 374 6.87 16.22 -15.86
N ALA A 375 7.06 15.68 -14.65
CA ALA A 375 8.38 15.21 -14.20
C ALA A 375 8.81 13.94 -14.96
N LEU A 376 7.95 12.90 -14.97
CA LEU A 376 8.24 11.59 -15.59
C LEU A 376 7.08 11.11 -16.45
N SER A 377 7.37 10.61 -17.65
CA SER A 377 6.44 9.90 -18.52
C SER A 377 7.11 8.66 -19.10
N LEU A 378 6.95 7.52 -18.43
CA LEU A 378 7.66 6.28 -18.73
C LEU A 378 6.68 5.15 -19.06
N SER A 379 6.96 4.41 -20.13
CA SER A 379 6.13 3.27 -20.54
C SER A 379 6.91 2.06 -21.04
N ASN A 380 6.44 0.85 -20.71
CA ASN A 380 6.98 -0.45 -21.13
C ASN A 380 8.50 -0.56 -20.86
N GLY A 381 8.91 -0.72 -19.61
CA GLY A 381 10.33 -0.81 -19.23
C GLY A 381 10.56 -1.00 -17.73
N THR A 382 11.82 -1.03 -17.31
CA THR A 382 12.19 -1.24 -15.89
C THR A 382 13.00 -0.05 -15.38
N ILE A 383 12.63 0.53 -14.23
CA ILE A 383 13.52 1.42 -13.49
C ILE A 383 14.36 0.53 -12.57
N ALA A 384 15.69 0.66 -12.62
CA ALA A 384 16.59 -0.15 -11.80
C ALA A 384 16.32 0.03 -10.29
N ALA A 385 16.89 -0.83 -9.44
CA ALA A 385 17.08 -0.47 -8.05
C ALA A 385 18.21 0.58 -7.94
N PRO A 386 18.22 1.47 -6.92
CA PRO A 386 19.27 2.48 -6.77
C PRO A 386 20.60 1.89 -6.26
N GLY A 387 20.63 0.57 -6.00
CA GLY A 387 21.85 -0.18 -5.70
C GLY A 387 22.34 0.09 -4.28
N THR A 388 23.51 0.73 -4.18
CA THR A 388 24.09 1.18 -2.90
C THR A 388 23.60 2.58 -2.48
N LEU A 389 22.87 3.29 -3.36
CA LEU A 389 22.23 4.56 -3.03
C LEU A 389 20.84 4.30 -2.43
N LEU A 390 20.41 5.15 -1.50
CA LEU A 390 19.08 5.05 -0.88
C LEU A 390 17.95 5.50 -1.82
N HIS A 391 18.24 6.36 -2.80
CA HIS A 391 17.24 7.04 -3.64
C HIS A 391 17.78 7.28 -5.05
N HIS A 392 16.86 7.38 -6.02
CA HIS A 392 17.16 7.74 -7.42
C HIS A 392 17.20 9.26 -7.58
N PHE A 393 16.21 9.92 -7.01
CA PHE A 393 16.03 11.36 -7.03
C PHE A 393 16.22 11.95 -5.63
N GLN A 394 16.98 13.04 -5.53
CA GLN A 394 16.97 13.89 -4.34
C GLN A 394 15.68 14.70 -4.29
N THR A 395 15.27 15.29 -5.42
CA THR A 395 13.96 15.92 -5.59
C THR A 395 13.24 15.42 -6.83
N LEU A 396 11.93 15.19 -6.72
CA LEU A 396 11.05 14.84 -7.83
C LEU A 396 9.77 15.69 -7.73
N SER A 397 9.82 16.86 -8.37
CA SER A 397 8.79 17.90 -8.29
C SER A 397 8.27 18.30 -9.66
N SER A 398 6.98 18.64 -9.74
CA SER A 398 6.32 19.14 -10.95
C SER A 398 5.07 19.93 -10.59
N SER A 399 4.86 21.10 -11.22
CA SER A 399 3.54 21.77 -11.23
C SER A 399 2.82 21.64 -12.59
N SER A 400 3.01 20.49 -13.26
CA SER A 400 2.44 20.17 -14.57
C SER A 400 0.94 20.46 -14.67
N GLY A 401 0.53 21.12 -15.75
CA GLY A 401 -0.89 21.27 -16.10
C GLY A 401 -1.57 19.96 -16.55
N SER A 402 -0.83 18.86 -16.70
CA SER A 402 -1.31 17.52 -17.08
C SER A 402 -0.91 16.52 -15.98
N PHE A 403 -0.50 15.30 -16.33
CA PHE A 403 0.10 14.37 -15.37
C PHE A 403 1.39 14.97 -14.79
N GLY A 404 1.67 14.70 -13.51
CA GLY A 404 2.95 15.03 -12.89
C GLY A 404 3.97 13.90 -13.00
N VAL A 405 3.52 12.67 -12.71
CA VAL A 405 4.23 11.42 -12.97
C VAL A 405 3.24 10.45 -13.61
N SER A 406 3.61 9.81 -14.73
CA SER A 406 2.83 8.72 -15.34
C SER A 406 3.73 7.54 -15.68
N LEU A 407 3.42 6.36 -15.10
CA LEU A 407 4.17 5.12 -15.30
C LEU A 407 3.23 4.02 -15.84
N THR A 408 3.45 3.54 -17.07
CA THR A 408 2.57 2.54 -17.72
C THR A 408 3.33 1.28 -18.09
N ASN A 409 2.96 0.12 -17.52
CA ASN A 409 3.72 -1.13 -17.64
C ASN A 409 5.21 -0.95 -17.26
N VAL A 410 5.46 -0.20 -16.19
CA VAL A 410 6.82 0.00 -15.66
C VAL A 410 7.04 -0.95 -14.48
N SER A 411 8.23 -1.55 -14.43
CA SER A 411 8.64 -2.46 -13.36
C SER A 411 9.86 -1.95 -12.59
N GLY A 412 10.18 -2.58 -11.45
CA GLY A 412 11.38 -2.28 -10.67
C GLY A 412 11.10 -1.33 -9.50
N SER A 413 11.80 -0.20 -9.40
CA SER A 413 11.58 0.73 -8.27
C SER A 413 11.68 2.21 -8.61
N LEU A 414 10.94 3.05 -7.89
CA LEU A 414 11.07 4.51 -7.89
C LEU A 414 11.09 5.01 -6.44
N GLN A 415 12.28 5.35 -5.96
CA GLN A 415 12.53 5.83 -4.60
C GLN A 415 13.08 7.25 -4.65
N VAL A 416 12.46 8.16 -3.89
CA VAL A 416 12.78 9.59 -3.80
C VAL A 416 13.16 9.94 -2.36
N ALA A 417 14.16 10.82 -2.19
CA ALA A 417 14.64 11.26 -0.89
C ALA A 417 13.59 12.08 -0.09
N GLN A 418 13.88 12.32 1.19
CA GLN A 418 12.97 12.96 2.15
C GLN A 418 12.50 14.38 1.77
N ALA A 419 11.61 14.93 2.59
CA ALA A 419 10.72 16.06 2.28
C ALA A 419 11.37 17.25 1.55
N GLY A 420 10.66 17.77 0.54
CA GLY A 420 11.10 18.82 -0.38
C GLY A 420 10.57 18.61 -1.80
N SER A 421 10.28 17.36 -2.16
CA SER A 421 9.56 17.00 -3.38
C SER A 421 8.09 17.41 -3.33
N ALA A 422 7.50 17.85 -4.44
CA ALA A 422 6.06 18.09 -4.57
C ALA A 422 5.56 17.93 -6.01
N ILE A 423 4.54 17.09 -6.21
CA ILE A 423 3.72 17.12 -7.42
C ILE A 423 2.44 17.89 -7.10
N ALA A 424 2.26 19.06 -7.70
CA ALA A 424 1.16 19.98 -7.42
C ALA A 424 0.42 20.41 -8.69
N ASN A 425 -0.75 21.03 -8.53
CA ASN A 425 -1.49 21.75 -9.59
C ASN A 425 -1.89 20.92 -10.83
N SER A 426 -1.78 19.59 -10.77
CA SER A 426 -2.17 18.70 -11.88
C SER A 426 -3.66 18.82 -12.19
N THR A 427 -4.01 19.14 -13.45
CA THR A 427 -5.43 19.17 -13.88
C THR A 427 -5.99 17.79 -14.21
N THR A 428 -5.12 16.77 -14.33
CA THR A 428 -5.51 15.37 -14.53
C THR A 428 -5.20 14.53 -13.30
N THR A 429 -4.01 13.94 -13.20
CA THR A 429 -3.56 13.17 -12.03
C THR A 429 -2.11 13.49 -11.69
N ALA A 430 -1.85 13.86 -10.42
CA ALA A 430 -0.50 14.14 -9.96
C ALA A 430 0.41 12.91 -10.07
N PHE A 431 0.01 11.77 -9.47
CA PHE A 431 0.76 10.51 -9.56
C PHE A 431 -0.11 9.39 -10.17
N TYR A 432 0.19 8.99 -11.41
CA TYR A 432 -0.53 7.96 -12.17
C TYR A 432 0.34 6.72 -12.42
N VAL A 433 -0.18 5.52 -12.12
CA VAL A 433 0.46 4.24 -12.45
C VAL A 433 -0.56 3.26 -13.02
N SER A 434 -0.20 2.56 -14.10
CA SER A 434 -1.07 1.59 -14.77
C SER A 434 -0.30 0.36 -15.26
N GLY A 435 -0.60 -0.81 -14.72
CA GLY A 435 0.11 -2.06 -15.03
C GLY A 435 1.54 -2.13 -14.46
N GLY A 436 2.21 -3.27 -14.69
CA GLY A 436 3.58 -3.52 -14.21
C GLY A 436 3.69 -3.97 -12.74
N ASN A 437 4.94 -4.16 -12.31
CA ASN A 437 5.35 -4.60 -10.97
C ASN A 437 6.44 -3.67 -10.44
N ILE A 438 6.06 -2.66 -9.66
CA ILE A 438 6.92 -1.55 -9.23
C ILE A 438 6.80 -1.28 -7.72
N SER A 439 7.94 -0.97 -7.09
CA SER A 439 8.00 -0.42 -5.73
C SER A 439 8.21 1.09 -5.75
N VAL A 440 7.23 1.87 -5.29
CA VAL A 440 7.26 3.34 -5.26
C VAL A 440 7.34 3.84 -3.82
N GLN A 441 8.32 4.69 -3.54
CA GLN A 441 8.42 5.48 -2.31
C GLN A 441 8.44 6.97 -2.68
N TYR A 442 7.40 7.70 -2.28
CA TYR A 442 7.27 9.13 -2.55
C TYR A 442 6.88 9.91 -1.27
N PRO A 443 7.83 10.61 -0.63
CA PRO A 443 7.58 11.43 0.57
C PRO A 443 7.18 12.87 0.24
N GLY A 444 7.02 13.22 -1.04
CA GLY A 444 6.64 14.55 -1.47
C GLY A 444 5.14 14.82 -1.38
N THR A 445 4.76 16.10 -1.33
CA THR A 445 3.35 16.51 -1.35
C THR A 445 2.68 16.14 -2.68
N LEU A 446 1.45 15.64 -2.64
CA LEU A 446 0.61 15.35 -3.80
C LEU A 446 -0.65 16.22 -3.78
N ASN A 447 -0.79 17.07 -4.80
CA ASN A 447 -1.90 17.99 -4.97
C ASN A 447 -2.35 18.07 -6.44
N GLY A 448 -3.67 18.13 -6.66
CA GLY A 448 -4.25 18.41 -7.97
C GLY A 448 -5.75 18.11 -8.02
N VAL A 449 -6.27 17.97 -9.25
CA VAL A 449 -7.61 17.43 -9.52
C VAL A 449 -7.72 16.03 -8.94
N ARG A 450 -6.82 15.12 -9.31
CA ARG A 450 -6.67 13.77 -8.72
C ARG A 450 -5.25 13.61 -8.15
N PRO A 451 -5.03 13.31 -6.85
CA PRO A 451 -3.68 13.20 -6.31
C PRO A 451 -3.00 11.87 -6.67
N VAL A 452 -3.72 10.74 -6.59
CA VAL A 452 -3.19 9.40 -6.85
C VAL A 452 -4.19 8.58 -7.66
N ASP A 453 -3.68 7.90 -8.68
CA ASP A 453 -4.42 6.93 -9.48
C ASP A 453 -3.53 5.71 -9.79
N ILE A 454 -3.92 4.52 -9.33
CA ILE A 454 -3.13 3.28 -9.49
C ILE A 454 -4.04 2.17 -10.00
N ARG A 455 -3.74 1.64 -11.19
CA ARG A 455 -4.57 0.60 -11.84
C ARG A 455 -3.80 -0.62 -12.31
N ASN A 456 -4.46 -1.78 -12.26
CA ASN A 456 -4.04 -3.03 -12.92
C ASN A 456 -2.62 -3.51 -12.57
N THR A 457 -2.03 -3.07 -11.45
CA THR A 457 -0.68 -3.45 -11.05
C THR A 457 -0.64 -4.84 -10.41
N THR A 458 0.52 -5.52 -10.42
CA THR A 458 0.66 -6.90 -9.89
C THR A 458 1.90 -6.99 -9.01
N ASN A 459 1.73 -7.39 -7.75
CA ASN A 459 2.76 -7.47 -6.70
C ASN A 459 3.44 -6.11 -6.35
N SER A 460 2.93 -5.00 -6.88
CA SER A 460 3.49 -3.65 -6.67
C SER A 460 3.32 -3.14 -5.23
N THR A 461 4.23 -2.28 -4.80
CA THR A 461 4.22 -1.64 -3.48
C THR A 461 4.27 -0.12 -3.61
N PHE A 462 3.49 0.61 -2.82
CA PHE A 462 3.37 2.06 -2.88
C PHE A 462 3.34 2.66 -1.48
N ALA A 463 4.28 3.54 -1.19
CA ALA A 463 4.38 4.28 0.07
C ALA A 463 4.37 5.79 -0.22
N PHE A 464 3.23 6.44 0.02
CA PHE A 464 3.05 7.89 -0.07
C PHE A 464 3.07 8.49 1.33
N SER A 465 4.19 9.11 1.72
CA SER A 465 4.39 9.67 3.07
C SER A 465 4.41 11.20 3.12
N GLY A 466 4.26 11.88 1.98
CA GLY A 466 3.99 13.32 1.95
C GLY A 466 2.49 13.64 2.06
N ASN A 467 2.17 14.91 2.29
CA ASN A 467 0.79 15.38 2.44
C ASN A 467 -0.01 15.22 1.13
N ILE A 468 -1.29 14.86 1.25
CA ILE A 468 -2.16 14.58 0.11
C ILE A 468 -3.35 15.55 0.13
N SER A 469 -3.68 16.12 -1.02
CA SER A 469 -4.85 17.00 -1.15
C SER A 469 -5.51 16.92 -2.53
N SER A 470 -6.84 17.08 -2.56
CA SER A 470 -7.63 17.19 -3.80
C SER A 470 -8.61 18.35 -3.76
N THR A 471 -8.96 18.84 -4.95
CA THR A 471 -9.99 19.89 -5.15
C THR A 471 -11.18 19.42 -5.99
N ASN A 472 -11.11 18.26 -6.65
CA ASN A 472 -12.16 17.76 -7.52
C ASN A 472 -12.32 16.23 -7.54
N SER A 473 -11.25 15.45 -7.46
CA SER A 473 -11.28 13.99 -7.63
C SER A 473 -10.39 13.28 -6.61
N GLY A 474 -10.88 12.16 -6.08
CA GLY A 474 -10.27 11.47 -4.95
C GLY A 474 -9.06 10.60 -5.30
N ILE A 475 -8.63 9.77 -4.36
CA ILE A 475 -7.71 8.66 -4.66
C ILE A 475 -8.49 7.57 -5.43
N SER A 476 -7.92 7.00 -6.49
CA SER A 476 -8.52 5.86 -7.21
C SER A 476 -7.56 4.68 -7.31
N LEU A 477 -8.02 3.50 -6.88
CA LEU A 477 -7.25 2.26 -6.84
C LEU A 477 -8.10 1.14 -7.45
N SER A 478 -7.75 0.61 -8.62
CA SER A 478 -8.59 -0.41 -9.27
C SER A 478 -7.84 -1.51 -10.02
N GLY A 479 -8.22 -2.77 -9.81
CA GLY A 479 -7.62 -3.92 -10.51
C GLY A 479 -6.23 -4.32 -10.00
N ASN A 480 -5.76 -3.79 -8.87
CA ASN A 480 -4.41 -4.08 -8.37
C ASN A 480 -4.38 -5.40 -7.60
N THR A 481 -3.44 -6.28 -7.93
CA THR A 481 -3.37 -7.64 -7.38
C THR A 481 -2.14 -7.87 -6.51
N ASN A 482 -2.34 -8.50 -5.35
CA ASN A 482 -1.29 -8.87 -4.38
C ASN A 482 -0.35 -7.73 -3.95
N GLY A 483 -0.79 -6.47 -4.07
CA GLY A 483 0.03 -5.29 -3.79
C GLY A 483 -0.14 -4.74 -2.36
N THR A 484 0.65 -3.73 -2.02
CA THR A 484 0.45 -2.93 -0.79
C THR A 484 0.46 -1.44 -1.12
N ILE A 485 -0.57 -0.71 -0.67
CA ILE A 485 -0.76 0.72 -0.97
C ILE A 485 -0.98 1.49 0.32
N THR A 486 0.00 2.30 0.73
CA THR A 486 0.01 2.99 2.03
C THR A 486 0.07 4.51 1.86
N PHE A 487 -0.85 5.21 2.52
CA PHE A 487 -0.92 6.66 2.59
C PHE A 487 -0.69 7.11 4.04
N SER A 488 0.50 7.67 4.31
CA SER A 488 1.02 7.91 5.67
C SER A 488 1.37 9.37 5.99
N GLY A 489 1.21 10.29 5.02
CA GLY A 489 1.45 11.73 5.24
C GLY A 489 0.54 12.34 6.31
N SER A 490 1.05 13.34 7.02
CA SER A 490 0.41 13.89 8.24
C SER A 490 -0.90 14.65 8.00
N THR A 491 -1.20 15.04 6.76
CA THR A 491 -2.54 15.47 6.31
C THR A 491 -2.94 14.82 4.99
N LYS A 492 -4.22 14.44 4.88
CA LYS A 492 -4.82 13.79 3.70
C LYS A 492 -6.21 14.39 3.46
N THR A 493 -6.28 15.58 2.86
CA THR A 493 -7.51 16.39 2.75
C THR A 493 -8.14 16.29 1.37
N LEU A 494 -9.16 15.45 1.23
CA LEU A 494 -9.76 15.06 -0.04
C LEU A 494 -11.11 15.76 -0.23
N ASN A 495 -11.11 16.90 -0.91
CA ASN A 495 -12.32 17.59 -1.35
C ASN A 495 -12.63 17.19 -2.80
N THR A 496 -13.83 16.67 -3.06
CA THR A 496 -14.16 16.08 -4.38
C THR A 496 -15.57 16.36 -4.89
N ALA A 497 -16.40 17.03 -4.10
CA ALA A 497 -17.79 17.35 -4.45
C ALA A 497 -18.55 16.13 -5.00
N ALA A 498 -18.86 16.10 -6.30
CA ALA A 498 -19.64 15.04 -6.92
C ALA A 498 -18.89 13.71 -7.11
N ASN A 499 -17.54 13.72 -7.08
CA ASN A 499 -16.72 12.52 -7.28
C ASN A 499 -16.45 11.79 -5.96
N HIS A 500 -16.15 10.49 -6.05
CA HIS A 500 -15.66 9.70 -4.90
C HIS A 500 -14.34 10.27 -4.36
N ALA A 501 -14.17 10.32 -3.03
CA ALA A 501 -12.93 10.80 -2.40
C ALA A 501 -11.89 9.70 -2.19
N VAL A 502 -12.30 8.46 -1.93
CA VAL A 502 -11.48 7.27 -2.06
C VAL A 502 -12.30 6.21 -2.79
N ASP A 503 -11.84 5.76 -3.95
CA ASP A 503 -12.53 4.75 -4.77
C ASP A 503 -11.63 3.52 -4.99
N ILE A 504 -12.04 2.40 -4.43
CA ILE A 504 -11.31 1.14 -4.38
C ILE A 504 -12.15 0.06 -5.05
N ALA A 505 -11.79 -0.38 -6.25
CA ALA A 505 -12.57 -1.34 -7.04
C ALA A 505 -11.75 -2.57 -7.47
N ALA A 506 -12.14 -3.77 -7.00
CA ALA A 506 -11.53 -5.05 -7.35
C ALA A 506 -9.99 -5.08 -7.18
N ASN A 507 -9.50 -4.98 -5.94
CA ASN A 507 -8.05 -4.99 -5.64
C ASN A 507 -7.64 -6.32 -4.97
N THR A 508 -7.96 -7.43 -5.63
CA THR A 508 -7.85 -8.81 -5.12
C THR A 508 -6.48 -9.11 -4.54
N GLY A 509 -6.41 -9.59 -3.31
CA GLY A 509 -5.15 -9.95 -2.65
C GLY A 509 -4.33 -8.75 -2.14
N SER A 510 -4.70 -7.50 -2.49
CA SER A 510 -3.95 -6.30 -2.10
C SER A 510 -4.35 -5.78 -0.71
N THR A 511 -3.41 -5.11 -0.04
CA THR A 511 -3.62 -4.38 1.22
C THR A 511 -3.59 -2.88 0.98
N ILE A 512 -4.54 -2.13 1.55
CA ILE A 512 -4.68 -0.67 1.39
C ILE A 512 -4.81 -0.04 2.78
N SER A 513 -3.90 0.90 3.11
CA SER A 513 -3.80 1.46 4.46
C SER A 513 -3.68 2.97 4.46
N PHE A 514 -4.57 3.64 5.18
CA PHE A 514 -4.46 5.05 5.54
C PHE A 514 -3.97 5.14 6.99
N THR A 515 -2.80 5.73 7.20
CA THR A 515 -2.13 5.80 8.50
C THR A 515 -1.70 7.23 8.83
N GLY A 516 -1.31 7.49 10.08
CA GLY A 516 -0.88 8.82 10.53
C GLY A 516 -2.01 9.83 10.79
N GLY A 517 -3.28 9.40 10.77
CA GLY A 517 -4.43 10.25 11.07
C GLY A 517 -4.76 11.28 9.99
N ASN A 518 -5.64 12.24 10.32
CA ASN A 518 -6.01 13.39 9.48
C ASN A 518 -6.39 13.05 8.01
N LEU A 519 -7.05 11.91 7.79
CA LEU A 519 -7.81 11.65 6.57
C LEU A 519 -9.13 12.42 6.64
N VAL A 520 -9.17 13.61 6.02
CA VAL A 520 -10.32 14.53 6.04
C VAL A 520 -10.99 14.50 4.68
N ILE A 521 -12.21 13.96 4.61
CA ILE A 521 -12.95 13.75 3.36
C ILE A 521 -14.17 14.66 3.29
N ASN A 522 -14.32 15.42 2.19
CA ASN A 522 -15.46 16.29 1.93
C ASN A 522 -16.05 16.04 0.52
N THR A 523 -17.27 15.49 0.46
CA THR A 523 -17.99 15.19 -0.79
C THR A 523 -19.45 15.69 -0.73
N THR A 524 -20.18 15.57 -1.85
CA THR A 524 -21.61 15.90 -1.94
C THR A 524 -22.42 14.71 -2.45
N THR A 525 -22.31 14.36 -3.74
CA THR A 525 -23.03 13.23 -4.35
C THR A 525 -22.17 11.98 -4.52
N GLY A 526 -20.85 12.10 -4.40
CA GLY A 526 -19.93 10.97 -4.45
C GLY A 526 -19.74 10.33 -3.07
N ASP A 527 -19.58 9.01 -3.02
CA ASP A 527 -19.19 8.28 -1.83
C ASP A 527 -17.89 8.85 -1.19
N GLY A 528 -17.82 8.91 0.13
CA GLY A 528 -16.65 9.35 0.88
C GLY A 528 -15.49 8.35 0.74
N ILE A 529 -15.66 7.16 1.31
CA ILE A 529 -14.85 5.99 0.98
C ILE A 529 -15.75 4.93 0.37
N ARG A 530 -15.44 4.54 -0.87
CA ARG A 530 -16.02 3.43 -1.61
C ARG A 530 -15.01 2.32 -1.76
N SER A 531 -15.39 1.11 -1.33
CA SER A 531 -14.60 -0.10 -1.50
C SER A 531 -15.50 -1.25 -1.95
N VAL A 532 -15.31 -1.71 -3.18
CA VAL A 532 -16.19 -2.69 -3.84
C VAL A 532 -15.39 -3.85 -4.44
N GLY A 533 -15.83 -5.07 -4.14
CA GLY A 533 -15.12 -6.29 -4.49
C GLY A 533 -13.97 -6.63 -3.55
N THR A 534 -13.27 -7.72 -3.84
CA THR A 534 -12.31 -8.33 -2.91
C THR A 534 -11.00 -7.54 -2.78
N LEU A 535 -10.46 -7.56 -1.56
CA LEU A 535 -9.13 -7.12 -1.16
C LEU A 535 -8.75 -7.78 0.18
N SER A 536 -7.46 -7.85 0.51
CA SER A 536 -6.97 -8.57 1.70
C SER A 536 -7.22 -7.81 3.00
N ALA A 537 -6.98 -6.50 3.00
CA ALA A 537 -7.23 -5.63 4.14
C ALA A 537 -7.34 -4.17 3.73
N LEU A 538 -8.41 -3.50 4.16
CA LEU A 538 -8.53 -2.05 4.22
C LEU A 538 -8.41 -1.61 5.68
N THR A 539 -7.55 -0.63 5.97
CA THR A 539 -7.37 -0.08 7.32
C THR A 539 -7.30 1.45 7.30
N VAL A 540 -7.92 2.10 8.29
CA VAL A 540 -7.84 3.55 8.50
C VAL A 540 -7.48 3.80 9.97
N THR A 541 -6.32 4.40 10.24
CA THR A 541 -5.76 4.53 11.60
C THR A 541 -5.23 5.93 11.91
N GLY A 542 -5.00 6.19 13.20
CA GLY A 542 -4.65 7.51 13.74
C GLY A 542 -5.87 8.38 14.08
N THR A 543 -5.62 9.53 14.69
CA THR A 543 -6.65 10.50 15.14
C THR A 543 -7.05 11.47 14.02
N GLY A 544 -8.14 12.22 14.20
CA GLY A 544 -8.54 13.30 13.27
C GLY A 544 -9.06 12.84 11.89
N ASN A 545 -9.23 11.54 11.67
CA ASN A 545 -9.87 11.02 10.45
C ASN A 545 -11.36 11.37 10.46
N THR A 546 -11.86 12.06 9.43
CA THR A 546 -13.26 12.52 9.34
C THR A 546 -13.82 12.36 7.94
N ILE A 547 -15.13 12.07 7.84
CA ILE A 547 -15.86 12.05 6.57
C ILE A 547 -17.09 12.95 6.67
N THR A 548 -17.26 13.87 5.72
CA THR A 548 -18.45 14.70 5.56
C THR A 548 -18.99 14.57 4.14
N VAL A 549 -20.21 14.05 4.02
CA VAL A 549 -20.96 14.00 2.74
C VAL A 549 -22.18 14.89 2.84
N ALA A 550 -22.14 16.03 2.15
CA ALA A 550 -23.21 17.03 2.13
C ALA A 550 -24.09 16.85 0.89
N GLY A 551 -25.06 15.93 0.96
CA GLY A 551 -25.98 15.67 -0.15
C GLY A 551 -26.87 16.90 -0.44
N PRO A 552 -26.83 17.47 -1.65
CA PRO A 552 -27.42 18.79 -1.93
C PRO A 552 -28.94 18.78 -2.06
N ALA A 553 -29.54 17.62 -2.33
CA ALA A 553 -30.98 17.42 -2.40
C ALA A 553 -31.36 16.05 -1.83
N ALA A 554 -32.64 15.81 -1.58
CA ALA A 554 -33.12 14.54 -1.02
C ALA A 554 -32.69 13.35 -1.88
N TYR A 555 -31.98 12.41 -1.26
CA TYR A 555 -31.54 11.13 -1.82
C TYR A 555 -30.48 11.22 -2.93
N THR A 556 -29.84 12.39 -3.12
CA THR A 556 -28.72 12.58 -4.07
C THR A 556 -27.34 12.55 -3.42
N GLY A 557 -27.26 12.45 -2.08
CA GLY A 557 -25.99 12.33 -1.37
C GLY A 557 -25.30 10.97 -1.56
N GLY A 558 -23.96 10.97 -1.55
CA GLY A 558 -23.16 9.74 -1.52
C GLY A 558 -23.17 9.05 -0.15
N MET A 559 -22.79 7.78 -0.10
CA MET A 559 -22.53 7.09 1.18
C MET A 559 -21.21 7.62 1.76
N ALA A 560 -21.18 8.02 3.03
CA ALA A 560 -19.93 8.43 3.66
C ALA A 560 -18.94 7.27 3.73
N LEU A 561 -19.42 6.06 4.03
CA LEU A 561 -18.64 4.85 4.05
C LEU A 561 -19.42 3.72 3.38
N ASN A 562 -18.86 3.14 2.31
CA ASN A 562 -19.45 2.09 1.49
C ASN A 562 -18.42 0.98 1.27
N ILE A 563 -18.44 -0.06 2.11
CA ILE A 563 -17.51 -1.19 2.07
C ILE A 563 -18.30 -2.46 1.75
N SER A 564 -18.10 -3.04 0.57
CA SER A 564 -18.92 -4.14 0.06
C SER A 564 -18.07 -5.24 -0.62
N GLY A 565 -17.95 -6.38 0.05
CA GLY A 565 -17.11 -7.52 -0.35
C GLY A 565 -15.61 -7.35 -0.06
N ALA A 566 -15.25 -6.34 0.72
CA ALA A 566 -13.87 -5.93 1.02
C ALA A 566 -13.55 -6.13 2.51
N THR A 567 -12.46 -6.84 2.79
CA THR A 567 -12.03 -7.18 4.17
C THR A 567 -11.54 -5.95 4.93
N ILE A 568 -12.11 -5.67 6.10
CA ILE A 568 -11.53 -4.71 7.06
C ILE A 568 -10.38 -5.38 7.80
N GLY A 569 -9.17 -4.82 7.69
CA GLY A 569 -7.98 -5.37 8.34
C GLY A 569 -8.04 -5.29 9.87
N ALA A 570 -7.17 -6.02 10.57
CA ALA A 570 -7.21 -6.16 12.03
C ALA A 570 -7.13 -4.83 12.81
N SER A 571 -6.46 -3.81 12.26
CA SER A 571 -6.41 -2.46 12.86
C SER A 571 -7.70 -1.63 12.68
N GLY A 572 -8.72 -2.19 12.01
CA GLY A 572 -10.03 -1.59 11.82
C GLY A 572 -10.10 -0.39 10.89
N LEU A 573 -11.28 0.22 10.85
CA LEU A 573 -11.53 1.55 10.29
C LEU A 573 -11.84 2.51 11.44
N THR A 574 -10.91 3.40 11.79
CA THR A 574 -11.03 4.33 12.92
C THR A 574 -11.21 5.76 12.45
N PHE A 575 -12.37 6.33 12.77
CA PHE A 575 -12.74 7.72 12.50
C PHE A 575 -13.05 8.49 13.78
N GLN A 576 -12.73 9.78 13.79
CA GLN A 576 -13.26 10.71 14.78
C GLN A 576 -14.74 10.98 14.50
N SER A 577 -15.11 11.24 13.25
CA SER A 577 -16.51 11.48 12.87
C SER A 577 -16.88 11.01 11.46
N ILE A 578 -18.14 10.59 11.28
CA ILE A 578 -18.73 10.25 9.99
C ILE A 578 -20.09 10.96 9.87
N THR A 579 -20.20 11.88 8.92
CA THR A 579 -21.39 12.69 8.64
C THR A 579 -21.86 12.44 7.21
N SER A 580 -23.16 12.20 7.04
CA SER A 580 -23.80 12.01 5.73
C SER A 580 -25.20 12.58 5.77
N SER A 581 -25.53 13.48 4.84
CA SER A 581 -26.88 14.04 4.71
C SER A 581 -27.50 13.69 3.35
N ASN A 582 -28.80 13.41 3.37
CA ASN A 582 -29.63 13.21 2.18
C ASN A 582 -29.14 12.11 1.22
N ALA A 583 -28.44 11.08 1.70
CA ALA A 583 -27.93 9.98 0.88
C ALA A 583 -28.97 8.84 0.71
N GLN A 584 -28.64 7.81 -0.11
CA GLN A 584 -29.43 6.57 -0.10
C GLN A 584 -29.29 5.83 1.24
N LYS A 585 -28.04 5.64 1.69
CA LYS A 585 -27.61 5.19 3.01
C LYS A 585 -26.46 6.10 3.47
N GLY A 586 -26.20 6.21 4.77
CA GLY A 586 -25.05 6.98 5.27
C GLY A 586 -23.78 6.13 5.40
N ILE A 587 -23.92 4.98 6.06
CA ILE A 587 -22.87 3.95 6.20
C ILE A 587 -23.44 2.63 5.69
N TYR A 588 -22.68 1.94 4.85
CA TYR A 588 -22.99 0.61 4.35
C TYR A 588 -21.76 -0.30 4.49
N LEU A 589 -21.88 -1.34 5.31
CA LEU A 589 -20.88 -2.38 5.51
C LEU A 589 -21.50 -3.73 5.10
N ASN A 590 -20.94 -4.39 4.09
CA ASN A 590 -21.50 -5.62 3.53
C ASN A 590 -20.41 -6.65 3.25
N GLN A 591 -20.42 -7.79 3.94
CA GLN A 591 -19.42 -8.86 3.84
C GLN A 591 -18.00 -8.32 4.05
N THR A 592 -17.78 -7.69 5.21
CA THR A 592 -16.53 -6.96 5.52
C THR A 592 -15.42 -7.82 6.15
N GLY A 593 -15.59 -9.15 6.11
CA GLY A 593 -14.68 -10.11 6.74
C GLY A 593 -14.88 -10.22 8.26
N SER A 594 -13.98 -10.98 8.90
CA SER A 594 -14.02 -11.32 10.33
C SER A 594 -12.77 -10.86 11.11
N THR A 595 -11.92 -10.05 10.48
CA THR A 595 -10.62 -9.62 11.03
C THR A 595 -10.68 -8.29 11.79
N GLY A 596 -11.57 -7.38 11.41
CA GLY A 596 -11.70 -6.05 12.02
C GLY A 596 -13.04 -5.39 11.69
N GLY A 597 -13.32 -4.24 12.31
CA GLY A 597 -14.61 -3.55 12.19
C GLY A 597 -14.48 -2.02 12.17
N LEU A 598 -15.63 -1.35 12.31
CA LEU A 598 -15.74 0.11 12.28
C LEU A 598 -15.73 0.68 13.70
N THR A 599 -14.91 1.71 13.94
CA THR A 599 -14.92 2.50 15.18
C THR A 599 -15.03 3.99 14.87
N VAL A 600 -16.03 4.65 15.48
CA VAL A 600 -16.23 6.09 15.46
C VAL A 600 -16.13 6.62 16.89
N THR A 601 -15.13 7.47 17.18
CA THR A 601 -14.79 7.87 18.55
C THR A 601 -15.54 9.11 19.05
N GLY A 602 -15.89 10.02 18.14
CA GLY A 602 -16.24 11.39 18.50
C GLY A 602 -15.13 12.12 19.27
N THR A 603 -15.52 13.13 20.05
CA THR A 603 -14.66 13.98 20.89
C THR A 603 -15.24 14.19 22.30
N GLY A 604 -16.16 13.33 22.74
CA GLY A 604 -16.79 13.38 24.07
C GLY A 604 -17.97 14.36 24.21
N THR A 605 -18.29 15.15 23.18
CA THR A 605 -19.49 16.01 23.14
C THR A 605 -20.60 15.39 22.28
N PRO A 606 -21.89 15.68 22.51
CA PRO A 606 -22.99 15.18 21.69
C PRO A 606 -22.79 15.48 20.20
N ALA A 607 -23.19 14.54 19.32
CA ALA A 607 -23.01 14.60 17.86
C ALA A 607 -21.56 14.67 17.34
N SER A 608 -20.53 14.65 18.19
CA SER A 608 -19.12 14.73 17.76
C SER A 608 -18.63 13.53 16.96
N GLY A 609 -19.31 12.38 17.06
CA GLY A 609 -19.11 11.23 16.17
C GLY A 609 -19.65 11.45 14.74
N GLY A 610 -20.27 12.61 14.48
CA GLY A 610 -20.91 12.96 13.22
C GLY A 610 -22.40 12.66 13.22
N THR A 611 -23.07 13.12 12.16
CA THR A 611 -24.51 12.96 11.97
C THR A 611 -24.83 12.30 10.63
N ILE A 612 -25.45 11.13 10.69
CA ILE A 612 -26.10 10.47 9.57
C ILE A 612 -27.56 10.91 9.53
N GLN A 613 -28.04 11.52 8.45
CA GLN A 613 -29.40 12.05 8.42
C GLN A 613 -30.10 12.05 7.05
N ASN A 614 -31.43 12.11 7.12
CA ASN A 614 -32.32 12.36 5.97
C ASN A 614 -32.23 11.30 4.85
N THR A 615 -31.79 10.08 5.15
CA THR A 615 -31.53 9.03 4.14
C THR A 615 -32.80 8.42 3.54
N ALA A 616 -32.68 7.89 2.33
CA ALA A 616 -33.78 7.20 1.63
C ALA A 616 -34.14 5.87 2.31
N LEU A 617 -33.10 5.09 2.60
CA LEU A 617 -33.12 3.78 3.27
C LEU A 617 -32.50 3.93 4.67
N ALA A 618 -32.06 2.84 5.29
CA ALA A 618 -31.34 2.86 6.55
C ALA A 618 -30.18 3.88 6.54
N GLY A 619 -29.99 4.58 7.66
CA GLY A 619 -28.86 5.48 7.86
C GLY A 619 -27.56 4.71 7.97
N ILE A 620 -27.56 3.65 8.79
CA ILE A 620 -26.45 2.72 8.94
C ILE A 620 -26.98 1.32 8.63
N GLU A 621 -26.38 0.64 7.66
CA GLU A 621 -26.71 -0.73 7.30
C GLU A 621 -25.46 -1.60 7.34
N VAL A 622 -25.50 -2.65 8.17
CA VAL A 622 -24.41 -3.61 8.35
C VAL A 622 -24.93 -5.01 8.03
N ASN A 623 -24.21 -5.75 7.19
CA ASN A 623 -24.54 -7.11 6.78
C ASN A 623 -23.24 -7.94 6.77
N SER A 624 -22.98 -8.70 7.82
CA SER A 624 -21.71 -9.38 8.10
C SER A 624 -20.51 -8.44 8.33
N ALA A 625 -20.17 -8.25 9.62
CA ALA A 625 -19.01 -7.48 10.08
C ALA A 625 -18.51 -7.92 11.47
N THR A 626 -17.22 -7.72 11.75
CA THR A 626 -16.56 -8.12 13.01
C THR A 626 -16.95 -7.27 14.23
N SER A 627 -17.25 -5.99 14.03
CA SER A 627 -17.71 -5.07 15.07
C SER A 627 -18.24 -3.75 14.51
N LEU A 628 -19.14 -3.12 15.26
CA LEU A 628 -19.65 -1.76 15.06
C LEU A 628 -19.55 -0.98 16.37
N ASN A 629 -18.59 -0.06 16.46
CA ASN A 629 -18.38 0.81 17.61
C ASN A 629 -18.69 2.25 17.23
N LEU A 630 -19.74 2.85 17.82
CA LEU A 630 -20.21 4.20 17.51
C LEU A 630 -20.32 5.00 18.82
N THR A 631 -19.58 6.09 18.92
CA THR A 631 -19.54 6.96 20.10
C THR A 631 -19.90 8.39 19.73
N ASN A 632 -20.87 8.99 20.43
CA ASN A 632 -21.41 10.33 20.17
C ASN A 632 -22.01 10.54 18.75
N VAL A 633 -22.56 9.49 18.13
CA VAL A 633 -23.10 9.51 16.76
C VAL A 633 -24.61 9.78 16.72
N ASN A 634 -25.06 10.65 15.82
CA ASN A 634 -26.47 10.86 15.51
C ASN A 634 -26.92 10.11 14.24
N VAL A 635 -28.12 9.53 14.25
CA VAL A 635 -28.78 8.86 13.12
C VAL A 635 -30.24 9.33 13.05
N LEU A 636 -30.53 10.32 12.21
CA LEU A 636 -31.75 11.15 12.30
C LEU A 636 -32.60 11.13 11.01
N ASN A 637 -33.92 11.01 11.14
CA ASN A 637 -34.86 11.15 10.01
C ASN A 637 -34.50 10.20 8.83
N THR A 638 -34.25 8.93 9.12
CA THR A 638 -33.73 7.93 8.16
C THR A 638 -34.85 7.05 7.61
N ASN A 639 -34.58 6.22 6.59
CA ASN A 639 -35.55 5.33 5.96
C ASN A 639 -36.85 6.06 5.53
N ARG A 640 -36.72 7.27 4.99
CA ARG A 640 -37.88 8.15 4.71
C ARG A 640 -38.81 7.62 3.62
N ASN A 641 -38.34 6.66 2.81
CA ASN A 641 -39.17 5.95 1.83
C ASN A 641 -39.89 4.73 2.41
N LYS A 642 -39.66 4.37 3.68
CA LYS A 642 -40.26 3.22 4.41
C LYS A 642 -40.02 1.84 3.77
N THR A 643 -39.01 1.72 2.92
CA THR A 643 -38.67 0.47 2.20
C THR A 643 -37.58 -0.36 2.86
N ALA A 644 -36.81 0.20 3.81
CA ALA A 644 -35.89 -0.55 4.67
C ALA A 644 -36.55 -0.94 6.01
N GLN A 645 -35.91 -1.79 6.80
CA GLN A 645 -36.45 -2.26 8.09
C GLN A 645 -36.30 -1.26 9.24
N GLY A 646 -35.38 -0.28 9.12
CA GLY A 646 -35.14 0.72 10.16
C GLY A 646 -34.03 1.72 9.83
N GLY A 647 -33.61 2.51 10.82
CA GLY A 647 -32.57 3.53 10.72
C GLY A 647 -31.15 2.99 10.93
N LEU A 648 -30.96 2.17 11.97
CA LEU A 648 -29.85 1.24 12.14
C LEU A 648 -30.35 -0.16 11.79
N VAL A 649 -29.86 -0.73 10.69
CA VAL A 649 -30.19 -2.10 10.23
C VAL A 649 -28.92 -2.94 10.30
N VAL A 650 -28.97 -4.07 11.02
CA VAL A 650 -27.78 -4.88 11.29
C VAL A 650 -28.10 -6.36 11.17
N THR A 651 -27.32 -7.08 10.37
CA THR A 651 -27.39 -8.53 10.17
C THR A 651 -26.00 -9.14 10.37
N ASP A 652 -25.91 -10.22 11.16
CA ASP A 652 -24.71 -11.02 11.37
C ASP A 652 -23.46 -10.20 11.80
N LEU A 653 -23.64 -9.35 12.81
CA LEU A 653 -22.50 -8.96 13.66
C LEU A 653 -21.99 -10.20 14.41
N VAL A 654 -20.68 -10.39 14.39
CA VAL A 654 -19.95 -11.23 15.35
C VAL A 654 -19.22 -10.34 16.36
N GLY A 655 -18.49 -10.94 17.30
CA GLY A 655 -17.57 -10.21 18.18
C GLY A 655 -18.28 -9.26 19.16
N THR A 656 -17.63 -8.14 19.50
CA THR A 656 -18.17 -7.14 20.45
C THR A 656 -18.38 -5.80 19.75
N SER A 657 -19.54 -5.20 19.96
CA SER A 657 -19.98 -3.94 19.37
C SER A 657 -20.54 -2.99 20.45
N LYS A 658 -20.33 -1.69 20.28
CA LYS A 658 -20.65 -0.65 21.27
C LYS A 658 -21.41 0.52 20.62
N LEU A 659 -22.56 0.89 21.19
CA LEU A 659 -23.25 2.15 20.93
C LEU A 659 -23.18 2.99 22.21
N GLU A 660 -22.61 4.19 22.13
CA GLU A 660 -22.36 5.03 23.30
C GLU A 660 -22.70 6.50 23.01
N ASN A 661 -23.51 7.11 23.88
CA ASN A 661 -23.99 8.49 23.73
C ASN A 661 -24.66 8.75 22.35
N CYS A 662 -25.28 7.74 21.74
CA CYS A 662 -25.88 7.84 20.40
C CYS A 662 -27.31 8.39 20.44
N ASN A 663 -27.75 9.02 19.35
CA ASN A 663 -29.15 9.38 19.12
C ASN A 663 -29.62 8.74 17.82
N VAL A 664 -30.59 7.82 17.88
CA VAL A 664 -31.14 7.11 16.72
C VAL A 664 -32.65 7.37 16.69
N THR A 665 -33.07 8.40 15.95
CA THR A 665 -34.45 8.92 16.01
C THR A 665 -35.09 9.17 14.65
N ASN A 666 -36.43 9.09 14.63
CA ASN A 666 -37.30 9.38 13.49
C ASN A 666 -37.01 8.53 12.24
N ALA A 667 -36.60 7.28 12.39
CA ALA A 667 -36.58 6.36 11.26
C ALA A 667 -38.01 6.11 10.73
N GLY A 668 -38.19 5.89 9.42
CA GLY A 668 -39.51 5.71 8.81
C GLY A 668 -40.24 4.39 9.16
N VAL A 669 -39.55 3.45 9.79
CA VAL A 669 -40.08 2.19 10.35
C VAL A 669 -39.49 2.05 11.76
N ARG A 670 -38.48 1.20 12.00
CA ARG A 670 -37.82 1.07 13.32
C ARG A 670 -36.60 1.97 13.48
N ASN A 671 -36.27 2.40 14.69
CA ASN A 671 -35.00 3.09 14.92
C ASN A 671 -33.81 2.12 14.85
N ALA A 672 -33.83 1.00 15.59
CA ALA A 672 -32.89 -0.10 15.44
C ALA A 672 -33.59 -1.43 15.13
N TYR A 673 -33.02 -2.18 14.16
CA TYR A 673 -33.44 -3.54 13.78
C TYR A 673 -32.21 -4.42 13.57
N ILE A 674 -32.03 -5.41 14.45
CA ILE A 674 -30.80 -6.20 14.56
C ILE A 674 -31.11 -7.70 14.48
N ILE A 675 -30.37 -8.43 13.67
CA ILE A 675 -30.43 -9.89 13.55
C ILE A 675 -29.02 -10.46 13.76
N ASN A 676 -28.84 -11.30 14.77
CA ASN A 676 -27.73 -12.26 14.79
C ASN A 676 -28.25 -13.61 14.27
N GLY A 677 -27.83 -14.01 13.07
CA GLY A 677 -28.24 -15.25 12.41
C GLY A 677 -27.26 -16.41 12.60
N SER A 678 -26.02 -16.14 13.01
CA SER A 678 -24.97 -17.15 13.23
C SER A 678 -23.79 -16.62 14.06
N GLY A 679 -23.07 -17.53 14.74
CA GLY A 679 -21.89 -17.19 15.53
C GLY A 679 -22.20 -16.56 16.89
N THR A 680 -21.24 -15.82 17.45
CA THR A 680 -21.35 -15.20 18.77
C THR A 680 -21.19 -13.70 18.68
N SER A 681 -22.10 -12.94 19.31
CA SER A 681 -22.04 -11.48 19.36
C SER A 681 -22.39 -10.90 20.73
N THR A 682 -21.80 -9.75 21.05
CA THR A 682 -22.09 -8.93 22.22
C THR A 682 -22.35 -7.49 21.78
N LEU A 683 -23.52 -6.95 22.11
CA LEU A 683 -23.90 -5.57 21.83
C LEU A 683 -24.11 -4.81 23.15
N ARG A 684 -23.33 -3.75 23.35
CA ARG A 684 -23.42 -2.85 24.51
C ARG A 684 -23.99 -1.51 24.06
N VAL A 685 -25.03 -1.03 24.74
CA VAL A 685 -25.74 0.21 24.42
C VAL A 685 -25.82 1.06 25.67
N LEU A 686 -25.17 2.22 25.66
CA LEU A 686 -24.93 3.06 26.83
C LEU A 686 -25.27 4.53 26.57
N ASN A 687 -26.11 5.12 27.42
CA ASN A 687 -26.53 6.53 27.35
C ASN A 687 -27.17 6.92 25.99
N CYS A 688 -27.83 5.99 25.30
CA CYS A 688 -28.38 6.21 23.96
C CYS A 688 -29.86 6.65 24.00
N ASP A 689 -30.29 7.43 23.02
CA ASP A 689 -31.69 7.81 22.79
C ASP A 689 -32.24 7.16 21.51
N PHE A 690 -33.26 6.33 21.65
CA PHE A 690 -34.05 5.75 20.55
C PHE A 690 -35.48 6.29 20.63
N GLY A 691 -35.99 6.93 19.58
CA GLY A 691 -37.33 7.51 19.66
C GLY A 691 -37.89 8.19 18.43
N PHE A 692 -39.13 8.67 18.54
CA PHE A 692 -39.86 9.30 17.45
C PHE A 692 -40.40 10.68 17.85
N SER A 693 -40.42 11.62 16.91
CA SER A 693 -40.85 13.01 17.13
C SER A 693 -42.34 13.09 17.44
N THR A 694 -43.17 12.41 16.66
CA THR A 694 -44.61 12.24 16.85
C THR A 694 -44.96 10.75 16.93
N ALA A 695 -45.73 10.35 17.93
CA ALA A 695 -46.33 9.02 17.96
C ALA A 695 -47.57 9.00 17.06
N THR A 696 -47.37 8.72 15.77
CA THR A 696 -48.44 8.75 14.77
C THR A 696 -49.49 7.68 15.08
N VAL A 697 -50.70 8.10 15.43
CA VAL A 697 -51.85 7.21 15.55
C VAL A 697 -52.42 6.89 14.17
N ALA A 698 -52.89 5.65 14.03
CA ALA A 698 -53.45 5.02 12.83
C ALA A 698 -52.45 4.66 11.71
N ASN A 699 -52.52 3.38 11.31
CA ASN A 699 -52.19 2.84 9.98
C ASN A 699 -50.72 2.76 9.52
N ASP A 700 -49.75 3.27 10.26
CA ASP A 700 -48.34 3.27 9.83
C ASP A 700 -47.52 2.04 10.30
N LEU A 701 -46.48 1.70 9.53
CA LEU A 701 -45.78 0.41 9.64
C LEU A 701 -44.77 0.36 10.80
N ARG A 702 -44.98 -0.57 11.76
CA ARG A 702 -44.02 -1.05 12.80
C ARG A 702 -42.96 -0.03 13.25
N GLN A 703 -43.37 0.93 14.06
CA GLN A 703 -42.47 1.92 14.66
C GLN A 703 -41.89 1.43 15.98
N ASP A 704 -40.92 0.51 15.90
CA ASP A 704 -40.21 -0.02 17.07
C ASP A 704 -38.97 0.83 17.39
N CYS A 705 -38.69 1.10 18.67
CA CYS A 705 -37.47 1.82 19.05
C CYS A 705 -36.23 0.91 18.93
N PHE A 706 -36.28 -0.29 19.51
CA PHE A 706 -35.17 -1.25 19.44
C PHE A 706 -35.69 -2.69 19.31
N GLU A 707 -35.49 -3.32 18.16
CA GLU A 707 -35.72 -4.76 17.95
C GLU A 707 -34.39 -5.49 17.70
N MET A 708 -34.12 -6.55 18.48
CA MET A 708 -33.01 -7.47 18.22
C MET A 708 -33.44 -8.94 18.32
N ARG A 709 -33.08 -9.74 17.31
CA ARG A 709 -33.33 -11.19 17.28
C ARG A 709 -32.04 -12.00 17.17
N ALA A 710 -31.99 -13.14 17.87
CA ALA A 710 -31.00 -14.20 17.67
C ALA A 710 -31.69 -15.39 17.00
N ARG A 711 -31.09 -15.95 15.95
CA ARG A 711 -31.67 -16.99 15.10
C ARG A 711 -30.75 -18.19 14.92
N ASN A 712 -31.35 -19.30 14.48
CA ASN A 712 -30.67 -20.53 14.04
C ASN A 712 -29.80 -21.16 15.15
N THR A 713 -28.52 -20.83 15.21
CA THR A 713 -27.52 -21.30 16.19
C THR A 713 -26.71 -20.15 16.79
N ALA A 714 -27.18 -18.91 16.62
CA ALA A 714 -26.54 -17.71 17.15
C ALA A 714 -26.51 -17.68 18.69
N ASN A 715 -25.46 -17.06 19.23
CA ASN A 715 -25.30 -16.76 20.65
C ASN A 715 -25.17 -15.25 20.80
N ALA A 716 -26.19 -14.58 21.32
CA ALA A 716 -26.25 -13.13 21.44
C ALA A 716 -26.23 -12.68 22.91
N THR A 717 -25.41 -11.68 23.23
CA THR A 717 -25.47 -10.93 24.49
C THR A 717 -25.85 -9.49 24.21
N VAL A 718 -26.87 -8.97 24.91
CA VAL A 718 -27.36 -7.60 24.75
C VAL A 718 -27.34 -6.90 26.11
N ILE A 719 -26.67 -5.76 26.20
CA ILE A 719 -26.59 -4.97 27.44
C ILE A 719 -27.08 -3.56 27.12
N LEU A 720 -28.27 -3.22 27.62
CA LEU A 720 -28.89 -1.89 27.49
C LEU A 720 -28.76 -1.19 28.85
N THR A 721 -28.13 0.00 28.87
CA THR A 721 -27.84 0.72 30.12
C THR A 721 -28.00 2.24 29.93
N ASN A 722 -28.58 2.92 30.93
CA ASN A 722 -28.77 4.38 30.96
C ASN A 722 -29.49 4.98 29.72
N SER A 723 -30.21 4.15 28.96
CA SER A 723 -30.68 4.49 27.61
C SER A 723 -32.20 4.73 27.57
N GLN A 724 -32.65 5.62 26.68
CA GLN A 724 -34.05 6.02 26.52
C GLN A 724 -34.66 5.39 25.27
N PHE A 725 -35.89 4.88 25.39
CA PHE A 725 -36.66 4.24 24.32
C PHE A 725 -38.06 4.85 24.34
N ARG A 726 -38.27 5.91 23.55
CA ARG A 726 -39.37 6.87 23.77
C ARG A 726 -40.26 7.10 22.55
N ARG A 727 -41.58 7.10 22.78
CA ARG A 727 -42.62 7.34 21.77
C ARG A 727 -42.60 6.35 20.60
N ALA A 728 -42.22 5.09 20.86
CA ALA A 728 -42.43 4.02 19.87
C ALA A 728 -43.91 3.94 19.46
N GLY A 729 -44.16 3.54 18.22
CA GLY A 729 -45.50 3.29 17.70
C GLY A 729 -45.98 1.85 17.90
N THR A 730 -45.08 0.88 18.14
CA THR A 730 -45.45 -0.54 18.36
C THR A 730 -44.66 -1.26 19.48
N LYS A 731 -43.34 -1.13 19.58
CA LYS A 731 -42.53 -1.71 20.68
C LYS A 731 -41.42 -0.77 21.15
N GLY A 732 -41.25 -0.62 22.46
CA GLY A 732 -40.11 0.08 23.05
C GLY A 732 -38.81 -0.71 22.84
N ILE A 733 -38.73 -1.87 23.48
CA ILE A 733 -37.64 -2.83 23.36
C ILE A 733 -38.24 -4.22 23.05
N GLN A 734 -37.78 -4.90 22.00
CA GLN A 734 -38.12 -6.30 21.69
C GLN A 734 -36.85 -7.12 21.51
N LEU A 735 -36.64 -8.13 22.36
CA LEU A 735 -35.48 -9.03 22.33
C LEU A 735 -35.95 -10.49 22.21
N PHE A 736 -35.60 -11.18 21.13
CA PHE A 736 -36.18 -12.50 20.83
C PHE A 736 -35.14 -13.55 20.40
N ALA A 737 -35.27 -14.77 20.91
CA ALA A 737 -34.48 -15.94 20.49
C ALA A 737 -35.34 -16.92 19.68
N GLU A 738 -34.86 -17.36 18.51
CA GLU A 738 -35.62 -18.18 17.55
C GLU A 738 -34.82 -19.41 17.09
N ASN A 739 -35.53 -20.45 16.64
CA ASN A 739 -34.98 -21.75 16.20
C ASN A 739 -34.23 -22.48 17.32
N ASN A 740 -32.89 -22.46 17.36
CA ASN A 740 -32.05 -23.05 18.41
C ASN A 740 -31.02 -22.04 18.96
N ALA A 741 -31.30 -20.74 18.86
CA ALA A 741 -30.41 -19.69 19.31
C ALA A 741 -30.40 -19.53 20.85
N ASN A 742 -29.32 -18.96 21.36
CA ASN A 742 -29.23 -18.49 22.75
C ASN A 742 -29.16 -16.96 22.75
N MET A 743 -29.97 -16.31 23.59
CA MET A 743 -29.85 -14.87 23.88
C MET A 743 -29.77 -14.63 25.39
N THR A 744 -28.85 -13.76 25.81
CA THR A 744 -28.80 -13.20 27.16
C THR A 744 -28.93 -11.68 27.09
N ALA A 745 -29.76 -11.09 27.95
CA ALA A 745 -30.09 -9.68 27.95
C ALA A 745 -30.05 -9.06 29.36
N ALA A 746 -29.46 -7.88 29.48
CA ALA A 746 -29.62 -6.98 30.62
C ALA A 746 -30.22 -5.65 30.16
N ILE A 747 -31.20 -5.15 30.92
CA ILE A 747 -31.87 -3.85 30.72
C ILE A 747 -31.90 -3.16 32.08
N THR A 748 -31.07 -2.13 32.26
CA THR A 748 -30.83 -1.51 33.57
C THR A 748 -30.70 0.00 33.49
N ASN A 749 -31.40 0.70 34.38
CA ASN A 749 -31.52 2.16 34.38
C ASN A 749 -31.95 2.73 33.01
N CYS A 750 -32.78 1.99 32.26
CA CYS A 750 -33.34 2.42 30.99
C CYS A 750 -34.75 3.00 31.17
N THR A 751 -35.04 4.08 30.45
CA THR A 751 -36.39 4.68 30.43
C THR A 751 -37.11 4.20 29.18
N VAL A 752 -38.23 3.50 29.35
CA VAL A 752 -39.15 3.17 28.24
C VAL A 752 -40.44 3.96 28.45
N ASP A 753 -40.73 4.90 27.56
CA ASP A 753 -41.79 5.88 27.76
C ASP A 753 -42.63 6.14 26.49
N ARG A 754 -43.90 6.51 26.64
CA ARG A 754 -44.79 6.75 25.50
C ARG A 754 -45.78 7.89 25.73
N VAL A 755 -46.18 8.48 24.60
CA VAL A 755 -47.38 9.29 24.43
C VAL A 755 -48.09 8.71 23.19
N GLY A 756 -49.42 8.51 23.21
CA GLY A 756 -50.19 8.02 22.04
C GLY A 756 -50.71 6.57 22.15
N GLY A 757 -50.91 5.90 21.01
CA GLY A 757 -51.63 4.61 20.86
C GLY A 757 -50.91 3.33 21.36
N GLN A 758 -51.19 2.17 20.74
CA GLN A 758 -50.76 0.85 21.25
C GLN A 758 -49.25 0.61 21.21
N MET A 759 -48.64 0.15 22.31
CA MET A 759 -47.24 -0.29 22.41
C MET A 759 -47.00 -1.06 23.72
N ALA A 760 -46.29 -2.19 23.64
CA ALA A 760 -45.63 -2.80 24.78
C ALA A 760 -44.27 -2.14 25.07
N GLY A 761 -43.95 -2.02 26.36
CA GLY A 761 -42.71 -1.40 26.83
C GLY A 761 -41.49 -2.25 26.49
N VAL A 762 -41.36 -3.39 27.17
CA VAL A 762 -40.29 -4.36 27.00
C VAL A 762 -40.86 -5.75 26.72
N GLU A 763 -40.53 -6.33 25.56
CA GLU A 763 -40.84 -7.70 25.21
C GLU A 763 -39.55 -8.54 25.17
N VAL A 764 -39.54 -9.64 25.92
CA VAL A 764 -38.45 -10.62 25.91
C VAL A 764 -39.00 -12.03 25.68
N GLY A 765 -38.43 -12.80 24.75
CA GLY A 765 -38.95 -14.14 24.53
C GLY A 765 -38.13 -15.12 23.73
N SER A 766 -38.62 -16.37 23.69
CA SER A 766 -38.03 -17.47 22.94
C SER A 766 -39.08 -18.27 22.16
N SER A 767 -38.68 -18.83 21.00
CA SER A 767 -39.52 -19.74 20.23
C SER A 767 -38.77 -20.97 19.69
N GLN A 768 -39.54 -21.99 19.28
CA GLN A 768 -39.07 -23.33 18.86
C GLN A 768 -38.26 -24.06 19.96
N SER A 769 -36.93 -24.05 19.88
CA SER A 769 -36.01 -24.70 20.84
C SER A 769 -34.99 -23.71 21.41
N ALA A 770 -35.20 -22.41 21.18
CA ALA A 770 -34.28 -21.35 21.59
C ALA A 770 -34.34 -21.08 23.09
N VAL A 771 -33.26 -20.50 23.62
CA VAL A 771 -33.14 -20.10 25.03
C VAL A 771 -32.97 -18.58 25.13
N MET A 772 -33.85 -17.93 25.88
CA MET A 772 -33.75 -16.50 26.23
C MET A 772 -33.52 -16.35 27.73
N LYS A 773 -32.61 -15.46 28.11
CA LYS A 773 -32.33 -15.10 29.52
C LYS A 773 -32.33 -13.57 29.68
N ALA A 774 -33.26 -13.02 30.44
CA ALA A 774 -33.43 -11.57 30.62
C ALA A 774 -33.29 -11.14 32.09
N ASN A 775 -32.63 -10.01 32.33
CA ASN A 775 -32.63 -9.28 33.59
C ASN A 775 -33.04 -7.81 33.34
N ILE A 776 -34.26 -7.47 33.75
CA ILE A 776 -34.91 -6.16 33.66
C ILE A 776 -34.92 -5.57 35.07
N ASP A 777 -33.85 -4.86 35.40
CA ASP A 777 -33.49 -4.51 36.78
C ASP A 777 -33.23 -3.01 36.97
N GLY A 778 -33.89 -2.40 37.94
CA GLY A 778 -33.58 -1.02 38.37
C GLY A 778 -33.89 0.02 37.28
N ASN A 779 -34.91 -0.21 36.46
CA ASN A 779 -35.34 0.76 35.46
C ASN A 779 -36.28 1.80 36.10
N PRO A 780 -36.07 3.12 35.89
CA PRO A 780 -36.85 4.16 36.53
C PRO A 780 -38.31 4.17 36.07
N VAL A 781 -38.55 3.96 34.77
CA VAL A 781 -39.88 4.00 34.15
C VAL A 781 -39.92 3.01 32.99
N ILE A 782 -40.93 2.13 32.99
CA ILE A 782 -41.33 1.33 31.82
C ILE A 782 -42.85 1.46 31.66
N ASN A 783 -43.25 2.26 30.67
CA ASN A 783 -44.65 2.53 30.34
C ASN A 783 -45.06 1.82 29.05
N ALA A 784 -46.31 1.36 29.02
CA ALA A 784 -46.98 0.81 27.85
C ALA A 784 -48.39 1.41 27.69
N THR A 785 -49.00 1.15 26.53
CA THR A 785 -50.37 1.59 26.25
C THR A 785 -51.08 0.56 25.39
N ASN A 786 -52.29 0.12 25.77
CA ASN A 786 -53.04 -0.97 25.13
C ASN A 786 -52.23 -2.29 24.94
N GLU A 787 -51.20 -2.51 25.75
CA GLU A 787 -50.32 -3.68 25.72
C GLU A 787 -49.49 -3.70 27.04
N SER A 788 -48.74 -4.77 27.31
CA SER A 788 -47.97 -4.91 28.55
C SER A 788 -46.76 -3.97 28.66
N ALA A 789 -46.50 -3.45 29.87
CA ALA A 789 -45.23 -2.78 30.20
C ALA A 789 -44.05 -3.75 30.05
N ILE A 790 -44.22 -4.98 30.53
CA ILE A 790 -43.27 -6.06 30.36
C ILE A 790 -44.01 -7.33 29.91
N ASN A 791 -43.63 -7.87 28.76
CA ASN A 791 -44.09 -9.17 28.25
C ASN A 791 -42.92 -10.17 28.23
N VAL A 792 -43.07 -11.29 28.95
CA VAL A 792 -42.13 -12.42 28.98
C VAL A 792 -42.77 -13.62 28.28
N TYR A 793 -42.32 -13.92 27.07
CA TYR A 793 -42.89 -14.96 26.22
C TYR A 793 -42.01 -16.20 26.11
N ALA A 794 -42.59 -17.40 26.28
CA ALA A 794 -42.01 -18.65 25.83
C ALA A 794 -43.06 -19.39 24.97
N GLY A 795 -42.70 -19.91 23.80
CA GLY A 795 -43.71 -20.55 22.95
C GLY A 795 -43.23 -21.42 21.80
N GLY A 796 -44.19 -22.13 21.21
CA GLY A 796 -44.01 -23.01 20.05
C GLY A 796 -44.32 -24.47 20.35
N THR A 797 -44.24 -25.29 19.31
CA THR A 797 -44.48 -26.75 19.36
C THR A 797 -43.29 -27.55 19.91
N SER A 798 -42.16 -26.89 20.17
CA SER A 798 -40.93 -27.46 20.73
C SER A 798 -40.58 -26.79 22.07
N ALA A 799 -39.58 -27.32 22.78
CA ALA A 799 -39.24 -26.94 24.15
C ALA A 799 -38.35 -25.68 24.25
N SER A 800 -38.86 -24.54 23.78
CA SER A 800 -38.23 -23.23 23.99
C SER A 800 -38.21 -22.86 25.47
N ARG A 801 -37.25 -22.04 25.90
CA ARG A 801 -37.04 -21.71 27.33
C ARG A 801 -36.71 -20.23 27.55
N THR A 802 -37.61 -19.51 28.22
CA THR A 802 -37.37 -18.12 28.65
C THR A 802 -37.18 -18.04 30.15
N GLU A 803 -36.00 -17.61 30.59
CA GLU A 803 -35.72 -17.19 31.97
C GLU A 803 -35.79 -15.66 32.03
N ALA A 804 -36.60 -15.08 32.93
CA ALA A 804 -36.70 -13.64 33.07
C ALA A 804 -36.73 -13.19 34.53
N THR A 805 -35.94 -12.18 34.85
CA THR A 805 -35.96 -11.46 36.13
C THR A 805 -36.42 -10.03 35.90
N VAL A 806 -37.50 -9.63 36.58
CA VAL A 806 -38.13 -8.31 36.53
C VAL A 806 -38.11 -7.76 37.95
N ARG A 807 -37.15 -6.88 38.26
CA ARG A 807 -37.00 -6.42 39.65
C ARG A 807 -36.55 -4.99 39.85
N ASN A 808 -36.86 -4.44 41.02
CA ASN A 808 -36.46 -3.11 41.47
C ASN A 808 -36.90 -1.96 40.53
N ASN A 809 -37.87 -2.19 39.62
CA ASN A 809 -38.29 -1.19 38.65
C ASN A 809 -39.25 -0.19 39.32
N ALA A 810 -38.93 1.10 39.24
CA ALA A 810 -39.53 2.14 40.10
C ALA A 810 -40.89 2.66 39.61
N SER A 811 -41.27 2.35 38.37
CA SER A 811 -42.60 2.61 37.81
C SER A 811 -42.85 1.70 36.60
N LEU A 812 -43.75 0.73 36.75
CA LEU A 812 -44.30 -0.08 35.65
C LEU A 812 -45.78 0.33 35.45
N SER A 813 -46.18 0.71 34.23
CA SER A 813 -47.58 1.08 33.95
C SER A 813 -48.09 0.62 32.58
N GLY A 814 -49.37 0.22 32.52
CA GLY A 814 -50.04 -0.27 31.31
C GLY A 814 -51.38 0.42 31.12
N ASN A 815 -51.36 1.57 30.44
CA ASN A 815 -52.55 2.41 30.25
C ASN A 815 -53.44 1.85 29.13
N GLY A 816 -54.67 1.46 29.41
CA GLY A 816 -55.55 0.82 28.43
C GLY A 816 -56.41 1.79 27.61
N ASN A 817 -57.36 1.18 26.91
CA ASN A 817 -58.53 1.82 26.35
C ASN A 817 -59.72 0.99 26.81
N ILE A 818 -60.67 1.64 27.47
CA ILE A 818 -61.80 1.10 28.24
C ILE A 818 -62.77 0.19 27.45
N ASN A 819 -62.46 -0.16 26.20
CA ASN A 819 -63.31 -0.83 25.22
C ASN A 819 -62.60 -1.95 24.42
N ALA A 820 -61.37 -2.32 24.76
CA ALA A 820 -60.58 -3.35 24.07
C ALA A 820 -60.14 -4.46 25.04
N PHE A 821 -59.76 -5.64 24.51
CA PHE A 821 -59.15 -6.70 25.32
C PHE A 821 -57.91 -6.14 26.03
N ILE A 822 -57.87 -6.27 27.36
CA ILE A 822 -56.94 -5.50 28.19
C ILE A 822 -55.75 -6.36 28.60
N ASP A 823 -54.55 -5.95 28.20
CA ASP A 823 -53.32 -6.66 28.53
C ASP A 823 -52.83 -6.36 29.95
N PRO A 824 -52.20 -7.34 30.63
CA PRO A 824 -51.57 -7.16 31.94
C PRO A 824 -50.38 -6.20 31.88
N VAL A 825 -50.08 -5.46 32.97
CA VAL A 825 -48.87 -4.60 33.02
C VAL A 825 -47.59 -5.45 32.97
N VAL A 826 -47.51 -6.51 33.78
CA VAL A 826 -46.48 -7.55 33.67
C VAL A 826 -47.14 -8.86 33.26
N GLN A 827 -46.91 -9.29 32.02
CA GLN A 827 -47.37 -10.58 31.50
C GLN A 827 -46.21 -11.57 31.44
N ALA A 828 -46.39 -12.74 32.06
CA ALA A 828 -45.57 -13.92 31.84
C ALA A 828 -46.42 -14.99 31.14
N PHE A 829 -45.93 -15.50 30.01
CA PHE A 829 -46.70 -16.36 29.10
C PHE A 829 -45.88 -17.57 28.62
N SER A 830 -46.45 -18.77 28.72
CA SER A 830 -45.81 -20.02 28.24
C SER A 830 -46.81 -20.86 27.44
N ASN A 831 -46.57 -20.97 26.13
CA ASN A 831 -47.48 -21.63 25.18
C ASN A 831 -46.90 -22.91 24.55
N GLY A 832 -47.80 -23.81 24.12
CA GLY A 832 -47.44 -25.06 23.46
C GLY A 832 -46.62 -25.96 24.38
N ASN A 833 -45.37 -26.25 24.01
CA ASN A 833 -44.49 -27.16 24.77
C ASN A 833 -43.32 -26.41 25.44
N ALA A 834 -43.42 -25.08 25.56
CA ALA A 834 -42.37 -24.21 26.06
C ALA A 834 -42.24 -24.19 27.60
N LYS A 835 -41.18 -23.57 28.10
CA LYS A 835 -40.94 -23.32 29.52
C LYS A 835 -40.63 -21.85 29.80
N ALA A 836 -41.45 -21.21 30.64
CA ALA A 836 -41.14 -19.91 31.24
C ALA A 836 -40.68 -20.10 32.69
N ILE A 837 -39.65 -19.36 33.10
CA ILE A 837 -39.18 -19.26 34.48
C ILE A 837 -39.04 -17.78 34.81
N VAL A 838 -39.85 -17.24 35.73
CA VAL A 838 -39.99 -15.79 35.91
C VAL A 838 -39.94 -15.35 37.38
N LEU A 839 -39.13 -14.33 37.65
CA LEU A 839 -39.03 -13.65 38.95
C LEU A 839 -39.56 -12.22 38.79
N VAL A 840 -40.64 -11.85 39.49
CA VAL A 840 -41.21 -10.49 39.51
C VAL A 840 -41.16 -9.98 40.95
N GLN A 841 -40.15 -9.14 41.29
CA GLN A 841 -39.94 -8.72 42.68
C GLN A 841 -39.54 -7.25 42.88
N ASN A 842 -39.93 -6.64 44.01
CA ASN A 842 -39.55 -5.27 44.38
C ASN A 842 -39.96 -4.19 43.35
N ASN A 843 -40.97 -4.44 42.51
CA ASN A 843 -41.42 -3.46 41.52
C ASN A 843 -42.55 -2.58 42.09
N VAL A 844 -42.62 -1.34 41.63
CA VAL A 844 -43.79 -0.47 41.82
C VAL A 844 -44.62 -0.50 40.53
N ILE A 845 -45.87 -0.94 40.65
CA ILE A 845 -46.78 -1.15 39.51
C ILE A 845 -48.02 -0.28 39.71
N THR A 846 -48.30 0.60 38.75
CA THR A 846 -49.37 1.59 38.83
C THR A 846 -50.14 1.67 37.52
N ASN A 847 -51.46 1.85 37.64
CA ASN A 847 -52.39 1.98 36.51
C ASN A 847 -52.42 0.77 35.57
N SER A 848 -53.45 -0.05 35.76
CA SER A 848 -53.83 -1.13 34.85
C SER A 848 -55.35 -1.11 34.67
N ASP A 849 -55.83 -0.88 33.44
CA ASP A 849 -57.21 -1.21 33.12
C ASP A 849 -57.39 -2.76 33.11
N GLY A 850 -56.30 -3.51 32.86
CA GLY A 850 -56.24 -4.98 32.95
C GLY A 850 -55.62 -5.44 34.26
N GLN A 851 -55.02 -6.64 34.26
CA GLN A 851 -54.30 -7.17 35.42
C GLN A 851 -52.98 -6.41 35.68
N ALA A 852 -52.53 -6.31 36.92
CA ALA A 852 -51.20 -5.74 37.19
C ALA A 852 -50.07 -6.78 36.97
N ILE A 853 -50.27 -8.04 37.39
CA ILE A 853 -49.37 -9.17 37.08
C ILE A 853 -50.20 -10.37 36.63
N LEU A 854 -49.92 -10.92 35.45
CA LEU A 854 -50.46 -12.21 34.98
C LEU A 854 -49.34 -13.22 34.80
N THR A 855 -49.52 -14.41 35.36
CA THR A 855 -48.73 -15.61 35.03
C THR A 855 -49.64 -16.62 34.36
N ARG A 856 -49.34 -17.05 33.13
CA ARG A 856 -50.23 -17.93 32.36
C ARG A 856 -49.53 -19.02 31.54
N THR A 857 -50.01 -20.25 31.66
CA THR A 857 -49.90 -21.28 30.62
C THR A 857 -51.19 -21.39 29.79
N THR A 858 -51.09 -21.79 28.52
CA THR A 858 -52.24 -21.88 27.60
C THR A 858 -52.44 -23.26 26.97
N GLU A 859 -51.60 -23.65 26.02
CA GLU A 859 -51.77 -24.86 25.21
C GLU A 859 -50.75 -25.96 25.59
N GLY A 860 -50.84 -27.13 24.95
CA GLY A 860 -49.84 -28.21 25.00
C GLY A 860 -49.45 -28.71 26.40
N THR A 861 -48.15 -29.00 26.56
CA THR A 861 -47.53 -29.50 27.80
C THR A 861 -46.69 -28.42 28.52
N GLY A 862 -46.87 -27.15 28.16
CA GLY A 862 -46.04 -26.04 28.61
C GLY A 862 -45.93 -25.90 30.13
N THR A 863 -44.82 -25.37 30.60
CA THR A 863 -44.59 -25.13 32.04
C THR A 863 -44.28 -23.68 32.33
N MET A 864 -44.80 -23.19 33.44
CA MET A 864 -44.43 -21.92 34.05
C MET A 864 -43.98 -22.15 35.48
N ASP A 865 -42.81 -21.65 35.80
CA ASP A 865 -42.31 -21.52 37.16
C ASP A 865 -42.20 -20.02 37.49
N ALA A 866 -42.94 -19.54 38.48
CA ALA A 866 -43.02 -18.11 38.79
C ALA A 866 -42.77 -17.82 40.29
N THR A 867 -42.20 -16.65 40.55
CA THR A 867 -42.04 -16.09 41.90
C THR A 867 -42.42 -14.61 41.86
N VAL A 868 -43.54 -14.27 42.50
CA VAL A 868 -44.10 -12.91 42.53
C VAL A 868 -44.03 -12.40 43.97
N GLY A 869 -43.04 -11.54 44.26
CA GLY A 869 -42.61 -11.26 45.63
C GLY A 869 -42.39 -9.78 45.93
N ASN A 870 -42.94 -9.24 47.02
CA ASN A 870 -42.61 -7.89 47.51
C ASN A 870 -42.83 -6.77 46.47
N ASN A 871 -43.87 -6.88 45.62
CA ASN A 871 -44.26 -5.81 44.69
C ASN A 871 -45.30 -4.88 45.36
N ASN A 872 -45.24 -3.60 45.01
CA ASN A 872 -46.22 -2.59 45.44
C ASN A 872 -47.14 -2.26 44.25
N ILE A 873 -48.41 -2.63 44.33
CA ILE A 873 -49.38 -2.64 43.24
C ILE A 873 -50.55 -1.73 43.57
N THR A 874 -50.85 -0.77 42.71
CA THR A 874 -52.02 0.11 42.82
C THR A 874 -52.98 -0.12 41.65
N ILE A 875 -54.14 -0.72 41.95
CA ILE A 875 -55.22 -0.95 40.98
C ILE A 875 -56.10 0.32 40.91
N PRO A 876 -56.36 0.89 39.72
CA PRO A 876 -57.24 2.04 39.55
C PRO A 876 -58.73 1.67 39.69
N GLU A 877 -59.63 2.67 39.73
CA GLU A 877 -61.08 2.48 39.96
C GLU A 877 -61.78 1.53 38.96
N ASN A 878 -61.20 1.32 37.78
CA ASN A 878 -61.71 0.46 36.70
C ASN A 878 -60.85 -0.79 36.42
N GLY A 879 -59.81 -1.07 37.22
CA GLY A 879 -58.89 -2.17 36.95
C GLY A 879 -59.44 -3.57 37.28
N PHE A 880 -58.83 -4.60 36.66
CA PHE A 880 -59.12 -6.01 36.91
C PHE A 880 -58.26 -6.54 38.09
N ASP A 881 -57.61 -7.71 37.96
CA ASP A 881 -56.94 -8.38 39.08
C ASP A 881 -55.51 -7.88 39.33
N GLY A 882 -55.13 -7.65 40.59
CA GLY A 882 -53.76 -7.27 40.97
C GLY A 882 -52.74 -8.35 40.61
N ILE A 883 -53.02 -9.60 40.95
CA ILE A 883 -52.19 -10.76 40.56
C ILE A 883 -53.12 -11.89 40.11
N GLU A 884 -52.97 -12.36 38.87
CA GLU A 884 -53.63 -13.55 38.33
C GLU A 884 -52.62 -14.68 38.10
N VAL A 885 -52.97 -15.89 38.55
CA VAL A 885 -52.24 -17.14 38.25
C VAL A 885 -53.16 -18.09 37.49
N ARG A 886 -52.90 -18.29 36.19
CA ARG A 886 -53.74 -19.11 35.29
C ARG A 886 -53.01 -20.30 34.69
N ALA A 887 -53.72 -21.41 34.54
CA ALA A 887 -53.31 -22.53 33.69
C ALA A 887 -54.46 -22.99 32.79
N GLY A 888 -54.28 -22.81 31.47
CA GLY A 888 -55.18 -23.28 30.43
C GLY A 888 -55.61 -22.23 29.41
N ALA A 889 -56.24 -22.74 28.35
CA ALA A 889 -56.86 -21.99 27.27
C ALA A 889 -58.17 -22.68 26.85
N ASP A 890 -59.10 -21.89 26.35
CA ASP A 890 -60.53 -22.17 26.54
C ASP A 890 -61.11 -23.15 25.48
N VAL A 891 -60.24 -23.89 24.76
CA VAL A 891 -60.59 -24.64 23.53
C VAL A 891 -59.79 -25.94 23.22
N LEU A 892 -58.82 -26.39 24.02
CA LEU A 892 -57.98 -27.58 23.68
C LEU A 892 -57.72 -28.53 24.86
N SER A 893 -57.45 -29.81 24.59
CA SER A 893 -56.94 -30.76 25.60
C SER A 893 -55.47 -30.47 25.91
N THR A 894 -55.15 -30.24 27.19
CA THR A 894 -53.82 -29.77 27.61
C THR A 894 -53.40 -30.38 28.93
N THR A 895 -52.10 -30.38 29.21
CA THR A 895 -51.52 -30.88 30.48
C THR A 895 -50.50 -29.90 31.06
N ASN A 896 -50.64 -28.61 30.70
CA ASN A 896 -49.74 -27.55 31.14
C ASN A 896 -49.88 -27.21 32.63
N ARG A 897 -48.78 -26.69 33.20
CA ARG A 897 -48.63 -26.39 34.64
C ARG A 897 -48.15 -24.97 34.86
N ASN A 898 -48.80 -24.26 35.77
CA ASN A 898 -48.30 -23.01 36.35
C ASN A 898 -47.97 -23.21 37.84
N CYS A 899 -46.70 -23.07 38.23
CA CYS A 899 -46.20 -23.25 39.59
C CYS A 899 -45.72 -21.90 40.13
N SER A 900 -46.41 -21.34 41.13
CA SER A 900 -46.18 -19.97 41.61
C SER A 900 -45.96 -19.85 43.12
N TYR A 901 -44.88 -19.18 43.51
CA TYR A 901 -44.74 -18.57 44.85
C TYR A 901 -45.27 -17.13 44.80
N VAL A 902 -46.16 -16.74 45.72
CA VAL A 902 -46.77 -15.40 45.75
C VAL A 902 -46.70 -14.84 47.19
N HIS A 903 -45.84 -13.84 47.43
CA HIS A 903 -45.52 -13.39 48.79
C HIS A 903 -45.18 -11.91 48.96
N ASP A 904 -45.44 -11.36 50.15
CA ASP A 904 -45.11 -10.00 50.59
C ASP A 904 -45.64 -8.86 49.67
N ASN A 905 -46.57 -9.14 48.74
CA ASN A 905 -47.07 -8.13 47.81
C ASN A 905 -48.11 -7.23 48.47
N ILE A 906 -47.98 -5.92 48.27
CA ILE A 906 -48.93 -4.92 48.73
C ILE A 906 -49.85 -4.58 47.55
N VAL A 907 -51.15 -4.86 47.67
CA VAL A 907 -52.12 -4.58 46.60
C VAL A 907 -53.19 -3.60 47.09
N ALA A 908 -52.96 -2.32 46.80
CA ALA A 908 -53.94 -1.25 47.00
C ALA A 908 -55.02 -1.34 45.90
N ASN A 909 -56.14 -1.97 46.22
CA ASN A 909 -57.28 -2.11 45.33
C ASN A 909 -58.28 -0.97 45.56
N ASN A 910 -58.33 -0.01 44.64
CA ASN A 910 -59.30 1.09 44.63
C ASN A 910 -60.46 0.83 43.65
N GLY A 911 -60.56 -0.38 43.10
CA GLY A 911 -61.52 -0.76 42.06
C GLY A 911 -62.97 -0.75 42.54
N THR A 912 -63.86 -0.12 41.76
CA THR A 912 -65.32 -0.17 42.01
C THR A 912 -66.03 -1.25 41.19
N GLN A 913 -65.37 -1.80 40.17
CA GLN A 913 -65.94 -2.83 39.27
C GLN A 913 -65.69 -4.29 39.72
N GLY A 914 -65.09 -4.51 40.90
CA GLY A 914 -64.99 -5.84 41.52
C GLY A 914 -63.76 -6.68 41.18
N GLY A 915 -62.72 -6.10 40.56
CA GLY A 915 -61.41 -6.75 40.37
C GLY A 915 -60.77 -7.20 41.69
N SER A 916 -60.01 -8.30 41.66
CA SER A 916 -59.45 -8.96 42.85
C SER A 916 -58.05 -8.46 43.18
N SER A 917 -57.64 -8.42 44.45
CA SER A 917 -56.20 -8.28 44.75
C SER A 917 -55.40 -9.54 44.36
N PHE A 918 -56.05 -10.71 44.39
CA PHE A 918 -55.50 -11.98 43.95
C PHE A 918 -56.58 -12.87 43.34
N PHE A 919 -56.30 -13.48 42.19
CA PHE A 919 -57.19 -14.44 41.53
C PHE A 919 -56.43 -15.62 40.92
N VAL A 920 -57.08 -16.78 40.84
CA VAL A 920 -56.45 -18.06 40.46
C VAL A 920 -57.38 -18.86 39.56
N GLN A 921 -56.90 -19.29 38.39
CA GLN A 921 -57.74 -19.92 37.36
C GLN A 921 -57.12 -21.22 36.80
N ALA A 922 -57.86 -22.32 36.86
CA ALA A 922 -57.53 -23.56 36.14
C ALA A 922 -58.68 -23.90 35.17
N VAL A 923 -58.52 -23.54 33.89
CA VAL A 923 -59.65 -23.37 32.93
C VAL A 923 -59.76 -24.48 31.87
N THR A 924 -59.08 -25.61 32.08
CA THR A 924 -59.00 -26.66 31.05
C THR A 924 -58.80 -28.03 31.69
N PRO A 925 -59.58 -29.07 31.31
CA PRO A 925 -59.37 -30.42 31.84
C PRO A 925 -57.93 -30.90 31.58
N GLY A 926 -57.25 -31.30 32.65
CA GLY A 926 -55.84 -31.72 32.64
C GLY A 926 -54.82 -30.66 33.09
N THR A 927 -55.18 -29.39 33.26
CA THR A 927 -54.23 -28.35 33.71
C THR A 927 -54.08 -28.31 35.23
N VAL A 928 -52.91 -27.84 35.67
CA VAL A 928 -52.57 -27.71 37.10
C VAL A 928 -52.01 -26.32 37.39
N VAL A 929 -52.73 -25.53 38.20
CA VAL A 929 -52.10 -24.45 38.96
C VAL A 929 -51.60 -25.04 40.27
N GLN A 930 -50.35 -24.79 40.62
CA GLN A 930 -49.77 -25.16 41.90
C GLN A 930 -49.26 -23.90 42.60
N LEU A 931 -49.81 -23.60 43.78
CA LEU A 931 -49.40 -22.45 44.56
C LEU A 931 -48.60 -22.88 45.80
N LYS A 932 -47.61 -22.08 46.19
CA LYS A 932 -46.72 -22.38 47.31
C LYS A 932 -46.50 -21.20 48.24
N GLN A 933 -46.38 -21.52 49.53
CA GLN A 933 -45.93 -20.57 50.54
C GLN A 933 -44.40 -20.46 50.53
N LYS A 934 -43.88 -19.28 50.89
CA LYS A 934 -42.45 -18.95 50.97
C LYS A 934 -41.67 -19.85 51.95
N ASN A 935 -42.28 -20.21 53.09
CA ASN A 935 -41.59 -20.86 54.22
C ASN A 935 -42.24 -22.19 54.72
N GLY A 936 -43.45 -22.54 54.27
CA GLY A 936 -44.25 -23.66 54.83
C GLY A 936 -44.97 -23.29 56.14
N ALA A 937 -46.04 -23.99 56.53
CA ALA A 937 -46.63 -25.20 55.96
C ALA A 937 -47.83 -24.97 55.00
N ASP A 938 -48.30 -26.05 54.37
CA ASP A 938 -49.42 -26.04 53.41
C ASP A 938 -50.73 -25.54 54.07
N VAL A 939 -51.57 -24.84 53.30
CA VAL A 939 -52.82 -24.21 53.76
C VAL A 939 -53.98 -24.51 52.82
N ASP A 940 -55.19 -24.66 53.36
CA ASP A 940 -56.32 -25.29 52.64
C ASP A 940 -57.00 -24.43 51.57
N THR A 941 -56.74 -23.11 51.53
CA THR A 941 -57.45 -22.18 50.62
C THR A 941 -56.54 -21.09 50.05
N VAL A 942 -56.94 -20.53 48.90
CA VAL A 942 -56.27 -19.37 48.26
C VAL A 942 -56.23 -18.15 49.18
N ALA A 943 -57.30 -17.88 49.94
CA ALA A 943 -57.33 -16.77 50.90
C ALA A 943 -56.36 -16.99 52.07
N ASN A 944 -56.29 -18.20 52.61
CA ASN A 944 -55.32 -18.56 53.64
C ASN A 944 -53.89 -18.43 53.12
N LEU A 945 -53.62 -18.82 51.86
CA LEU A 945 -52.30 -18.70 51.25
C LEU A 945 -51.87 -17.25 51.05
N TRP A 946 -52.78 -16.38 50.59
CA TRP A 946 -52.50 -14.95 50.43
C TRP A 946 -52.06 -14.32 51.76
N ALA A 947 -52.82 -14.57 52.84
CA ALA A 947 -52.53 -14.06 54.17
C ALA A 947 -51.28 -14.70 54.80
N ALA A 948 -51.09 -16.01 54.67
CA ALA A 948 -49.93 -16.74 55.21
C ALA A 948 -48.60 -16.41 54.50
N ASN A 949 -48.66 -15.70 53.37
CA ASN A 949 -47.51 -15.14 52.68
C ASN A 949 -47.41 -13.61 52.81
N THR A 950 -48.00 -13.01 53.86
CA THR A 950 -47.83 -11.58 54.19
C THR A 950 -48.24 -10.59 53.08
N ASN A 951 -49.08 -11.01 52.12
CA ASN A 951 -49.64 -10.12 51.11
C ASN A 951 -50.82 -9.30 51.69
N THR A 952 -51.09 -8.11 51.16
CA THR A 952 -52.23 -7.26 51.56
C THR A 952 -53.17 -6.97 50.39
N GLY A 953 -54.47 -6.88 50.67
CA GLY A 953 -55.53 -6.64 49.67
C GLY A 953 -56.71 -7.62 49.81
N THR A 954 -57.79 -7.39 49.05
CA THR A 954 -59.02 -8.17 49.07
C THR A 954 -58.92 -9.39 48.13
N VAL A 955 -58.94 -10.59 48.67
CA VAL A 955 -58.95 -11.84 47.89
C VAL A 955 -60.39 -12.19 47.50
N THR A 956 -60.66 -12.30 46.20
CA THR A 956 -62.03 -12.54 45.69
C THR A 956 -62.33 -14.02 45.47
N GLY A 957 -61.33 -14.85 45.10
CA GLY A 957 -61.50 -16.29 45.03
C GLY A 957 -60.62 -17.03 44.02
N SER A 958 -61.15 -18.16 43.54
CA SER A 958 -60.48 -19.07 42.61
C SER A 958 -61.49 -19.82 41.75
N TYR A 959 -61.12 -20.10 40.50
CA TYR A 959 -61.97 -20.80 39.53
C TYR A 959 -61.28 -22.07 39.00
N THR A 960 -62.04 -23.16 38.86
CA THR A 960 -61.52 -24.47 38.42
C THR A 960 -62.58 -25.19 37.60
N GLU A 961 -62.28 -25.48 36.33
CA GLU A 961 -63.15 -26.27 35.46
C GLU A 961 -63.11 -27.77 35.84
N PRO A 962 -64.17 -28.55 35.59
CA PRO A 962 -64.20 -29.99 35.89
C PRO A 962 -63.05 -30.76 35.22
N GLY A 963 -62.17 -31.34 36.05
CA GLY A 963 -60.99 -32.08 35.59
C GLY A 963 -59.72 -31.24 35.45
N ALA A 964 -59.77 -29.93 35.70
CA ALA A 964 -58.60 -29.11 36.03
C ALA A 964 -58.30 -29.21 37.53
N SER A 965 -57.17 -28.66 38.00
CA SER A 965 -56.91 -28.55 39.45
C SER A 965 -56.11 -27.30 39.85
N ILE A 966 -56.49 -26.72 41.00
CA ILE A 966 -55.65 -25.83 41.79
C ILE A 966 -55.13 -26.63 42.98
N GLN A 967 -53.81 -26.68 43.15
CA GLN A 967 -53.11 -27.46 44.16
C GLN A 967 -52.34 -26.52 45.10
N MET A 968 -52.48 -26.72 46.40
CA MET A 968 -51.63 -26.07 47.40
C MET A 968 -50.49 -27.02 47.76
N GLY A 969 -49.27 -26.50 47.87
CA GLY A 969 -48.23 -27.17 48.66
C GLY A 969 -47.37 -28.23 47.96
N THR A 970 -47.15 -29.35 48.65
CA THR A 970 -46.04 -30.33 48.50
C THR A 970 -45.94 -31.17 47.21
N GLY A 971 -46.38 -30.64 46.08
CA GLY A 971 -45.94 -31.08 44.75
C GLY A 971 -44.56 -30.53 44.33
N PHE A 972 -44.29 -30.59 43.02
CA PHE A 972 -43.07 -30.12 42.35
C PHE A 972 -42.54 -28.77 42.88
N ALA A 973 -41.21 -28.62 42.99
CA ALA A 973 -40.59 -27.35 43.34
C ALA A 973 -40.64 -26.40 42.13
N CYS A 974 -41.31 -25.24 42.28
CA CYS A 974 -41.27 -24.21 41.25
C CYS A 974 -39.83 -23.68 41.17
N LEU A 975 -39.29 -23.55 39.97
CA LEU A 975 -37.94 -23.02 39.75
C LEU A 975 -37.92 -21.49 39.88
N THR A 976 -36.89 -20.93 40.49
CA THR A 976 -36.49 -19.54 40.22
C THR A 976 -35.67 -19.50 38.94
N PRO A 977 -35.58 -18.36 38.23
CA PRO A 977 -34.55 -18.17 37.22
C PRO A 977 -33.18 -18.49 37.82
N ALA A 978 -32.28 -19.09 37.04
CA ALA A 978 -30.88 -19.15 37.46
C ALA A 978 -30.40 -17.71 37.70
N ASN A 979 -29.72 -17.44 38.83
CA ASN A 979 -29.28 -16.09 39.17
C ASN A 979 -28.26 -15.61 38.13
N THR A 980 -28.73 -14.90 37.11
CA THR A 980 -27.97 -14.61 35.91
C THR A 980 -26.98 -13.50 36.19
N THR A 981 -25.73 -13.90 36.43
CA THR A 981 -24.56 -13.07 36.18
C THR A 981 -24.43 -12.79 34.68
N VAL A 982 -25.39 -12.04 34.13
CA VAL A 982 -25.17 -11.29 32.89
C VAL A 982 -23.95 -10.39 33.16
N PRO A 983 -22.98 -10.28 32.24
CA PRO A 983 -21.81 -9.44 32.46
C PRO A 983 -22.25 -8.03 32.85
N THR A 984 -21.99 -7.64 34.10
CA THR A 984 -22.13 -6.26 34.53
C THR A 984 -21.16 -5.41 33.72
N MET A 985 -21.51 -4.14 33.49
CA MET A 985 -20.62 -3.19 32.85
C MET A 985 -19.44 -2.89 33.79
N VAL A 986 -18.45 -3.78 33.81
CA VAL A 986 -17.10 -3.42 34.26
C VAL A 986 -16.70 -2.22 33.42
N ALA A 987 -16.31 -1.14 34.09
CA ALA A 987 -15.74 0.01 33.42
C ALA A 987 -14.48 -0.47 32.70
N GLU A 988 -14.51 -0.41 31.36
CA GLU A 988 -13.31 -0.66 30.58
C GLU A 988 -12.27 0.37 31.02
N ALA A 989 -11.08 -0.10 31.38
CA ALA A 989 -9.96 0.80 31.59
C ALA A 989 -9.83 1.66 30.31
N PRO A 990 -9.66 2.98 30.42
CA PRO A 990 -9.54 3.83 29.24
C PRO A 990 -8.41 3.28 28.38
N LEU A 991 -8.70 3.02 27.10
CA LEU A 991 -7.71 2.58 26.13
C LEU A 991 -6.53 3.55 26.20
N GLU A 992 -5.38 3.07 26.69
CA GLU A 992 -4.15 3.84 26.66
C GLU A 992 -3.78 4.05 25.20
N ILE A 993 -4.15 5.22 24.67
CA ILE A 993 -3.64 5.71 23.41
C ILE A 993 -2.15 5.94 23.64
N SER A 994 -1.34 4.94 23.32
CA SER A 994 0.11 5.01 23.36
C SER A 994 0.54 6.20 22.50
N THR A 995 0.91 7.29 23.15
CA THR A 995 1.41 8.48 22.46
C THR A 995 2.68 8.08 21.73
N PRO A 996 2.88 8.51 20.47
CA PRO A 996 4.15 8.28 19.80
C PRO A 996 5.27 8.88 20.65
N VAL A 997 6.26 8.06 21.02
CA VAL A 997 7.41 8.52 21.80
C VAL A 997 8.10 9.63 20.98
N GLY A 998 8.00 10.86 21.47
CA GLY A 998 8.62 12.00 20.83
C GLY A 998 10.13 11.86 20.89
N MET A 999 10.78 11.83 19.73
CA MET A 999 12.22 12.06 19.63
C MET A 999 12.49 13.54 19.90
N ASP A 1000 12.57 13.93 21.17
CA ASP A 1000 13.21 15.18 21.54
C ASP A 1000 14.74 15.03 21.40
N SER A 1001 15.36 15.95 20.68
CA SER A 1001 16.75 15.91 20.28
C SER A 1001 17.58 16.89 21.11
N THR A 1002 17.88 16.54 22.36
CA THR A 1002 18.85 17.27 23.19
C THR A 1002 19.97 16.36 23.67
N ALA A 1003 21.20 16.68 23.25
CA ALA A 1003 22.41 16.01 23.73
C ALA A 1003 22.95 16.74 24.97
N GLY A 1004 23.13 16.01 26.07
CA GLY A 1004 23.74 16.50 27.31
C GLY A 1004 24.43 15.34 28.03
N GLN A 1005 25.65 15.57 28.52
CA GLN A 1005 26.39 14.54 29.25
C GLN A 1005 26.06 14.57 30.74
N GLU A 1006 26.09 13.41 31.42
CA GLU A 1006 27.15 13.12 32.38
C GLU A 1006 27.19 11.64 32.82
N GLN A 1007 28.05 11.32 33.81
CA GLN A 1007 28.46 9.98 34.22
C GLN A 1007 27.62 9.43 35.38
N GLY A 1008 27.51 8.10 35.52
CA GLY A 1008 26.95 7.50 36.74
C GLY A 1008 26.98 5.96 36.77
N LYS A 1009 27.73 5.38 37.72
CA LYS A 1009 27.73 3.94 38.02
C LYS A 1009 26.38 3.48 38.59
N GLY A 1010 26.00 2.21 38.40
CA GLY A 1010 24.97 1.57 39.22
C GLY A 1010 24.68 0.12 38.81
N ASP A 1011 24.81 -0.78 39.77
CA ASP A 1011 24.38 -2.19 39.71
C ASP A 1011 22.85 -2.28 39.44
N GLY A 1012 22.25 -3.35 38.91
CA GLY A 1012 22.75 -4.73 38.78
C GLY A 1012 21.77 -5.70 39.47
N VAL A 1013 20.55 -5.84 38.94
CA VAL A 1013 19.51 -6.76 39.46
C VAL A 1013 18.84 -7.52 38.31
N ASP A 1014 18.68 -8.83 38.48
CA ASP A 1014 17.90 -9.73 37.62
C ASP A 1014 16.59 -10.10 38.33
N SER A 1015 15.45 -10.01 37.63
CA SER A 1015 14.26 -10.78 37.99
C SER A 1015 13.18 -10.83 36.88
N SER A 1016 12.88 -12.05 36.44
CA SER A 1016 11.57 -12.55 36.00
C SER A 1016 10.77 -11.82 34.91
N PHE A 1017 10.67 -12.47 33.74
CA PHE A 1017 9.48 -12.39 32.89
C PHE A 1017 8.22 -12.89 33.64
N ALA A 1018 7.07 -12.24 33.42
CA ALA A 1018 5.76 -12.75 33.83
C ALA A 1018 4.74 -12.59 32.69
N THR A 1019 4.44 -13.68 31.99
CA THR A 1019 3.39 -13.75 30.96
C THR A 1019 2.05 -14.16 31.59
N ILE A 1020 1.03 -13.32 31.44
CA ILE A 1020 -0.38 -13.58 31.78
C ILE A 1020 -1.22 -13.09 30.58
N PRO A 1021 -2.28 -13.81 30.16
CA PRO A 1021 -2.85 -13.70 28.80
C PRO A 1021 -3.91 -12.60 28.61
#